data_AF-A0A7J6SXS9-F1
#
_entry.id   AF-A0A7J6SXS9-F1
#
_cell.length_a   1.000
_cell.length_b   1.000
_cell.length_c   1.000
_cell.angle_alpha   90.00
_cell.angle_beta   90.00
_cell.angle_gamma   90.00
#
_symmetry.space_group_name_H-M   'P 1'
#
loop_
_entity.id
_entity.type
_entity.pdbx_description
1 polymer ?
#
loop_
_entity_poly.entity_id
_entity_poly.type
_entity_poly.pdbx_seq_one_letter_code
_entity_poly.pdbx_strand_id
1 'polypeptide(L)'
;MIFRSSSVGGLNRRLVSLVSLRSYTNYLVRTCGCGKSTAVAKGPSSMNYVCHCSLCRAATSAKSSPTAGFRPEQVTFEGPMKEVYPDGGTNSRIYCGECSEYIAGGAVNTLGMFTLPTSEDADCEYLPTMHIFYENRVEDVEDPLPKWSALPCASNGLMEPSTEPLLWRDVRPLGPSRPPYPQTYTFSQMSDLPPNYETGALTEEKQEARIKSKYAAPRNETPTFVEKEYDIIIVGGGHNGLITAAYLAKEGYDVLVLERRHVIGGAAVTEELFPGYKYSRCSYLAGLLNPEIIKDLDLTREWTGGFKYLLRDPGSVTPTPQSHPIYRGRPLLMWGDQKKTIESIAEFSKRDAHVFPLYEQLLKEMREVLEPLMQGCPMRPSDAKSIPEFVNHSLRIMKTLKRLTKHSDAIPDLYELFTAPASQILDRWFETDVLKATLATDAVIGSMASPADCGSAYVLLHHVLGNVNGRQGVWAYVEGGMGRISSATAERAMQAGAVIMTDAQVQRITHDGTRATGVEMSDGTQLRAKMCVVSNATPWHTFLELLPLNASDRPKSLGDRFTSQIRFTDYSCGAMKINCAVDRLPQIPGVAPENLQGTVHFETSLGQIEVAAHEARSGIPATRPVVEMTLPSILDSSLVPYNSGHHICQLFVQ
;
A
#
# COMPACT_ATOMS: atom_id res chain seq x y z
N MET A 1 23.29 38.83 48.77
CA MET A 1 24.30 39.19 47.76
C MET A 1 23.71 38.77 46.41
N ILE A 2 23.33 39.63 45.46
CA ILE A 2 23.87 40.95 45.02
C ILE A 2 25.31 40.77 44.53
N PHE A 3 25.71 41.08 43.29
CA PHE A 3 25.16 41.93 42.20
C PHE A 3 24.72 41.07 40.98
N ARG A 4 23.91 41.46 39.97
CA ARG A 4 23.22 42.68 39.46
C ARG A 4 23.94 43.50 38.34
N SER A 5 23.23 43.66 37.20
CA SER A 5 23.57 44.37 35.93
C SER A 5 24.71 43.71 35.09
N SER A 6 24.94 43.99 33.79
CA SER A 6 24.31 44.86 32.74
C SER A 6 24.63 44.28 31.32
N SER A 7 24.24 44.82 30.14
CA SER A 7 22.92 45.27 29.64
C SER A 7 22.94 45.57 28.11
N VAL A 8 21.97 45.06 27.33
CA VAL A 8 21.56 45.49 25.94
C VAL A 8 22.58 45.38 24.79
N GLY A 9 22.19 44.75 23.66
CA GLY A 9 22.54 45.28 22.31
C GLY A 9 23.01 44.34 21.17
N GLY A 10 22.08 43.79 20.39
CA GLY A 10 22.14 43.82 18.91
C GLY A 10 22.90 42.76 18.07
N LEU A 11 22.34 42.50 16.88
CA LEU A 11 22.93 41.99 15.62
C LEU A 11 23.80 40.70 15.58
N ASN A 12 23.12 39.57 15.35
CA ASN A 12 23.19 38.81 14.08
C ASN A 12 24.47 38.93 13.19
N ARG A 13 25.31 37.87 13.15
CA ARG A 13 26.07 37.48 11.94
C ARG A 13 26.50 36.01 11.97
N ARG A 14 26.54 35.38 10.79
CA ARG A 14 27.02 33.99 10.59
C ARG A 14 28.53 33.91 10.74
N LEU A 15 29.04 32.79 11.25
CA LEU A 15 30.41 32.33 11.00
C LEU A 15 30.36 31.06 10.14
N VAL A 16 31.01 31.11 8.98
CA VAL A 16 31.20 29.96 8.09
C VAL A 16 32.49 29.25 8.50
N SER A 17 32.43 27.95 8.75
CA SER A 17 33.63 27.13 8.92
C SER A 17 34.30 26.91 7.56
N LEU A 18 35.54 27.36 7.41
CA LEU A 18 36.31 27.26 6.17
C LEU A 18 36.55 25.79 5.77
N VAL A 19 36.10 25.41 4.56
CA VAL A 19 36.37 24.11 3.94
C VAL A 19 37.63 24.23 3.08
N SER A 20 38.61 23.35 3.29
CA SER A 20 39.85 23.31 2.49
C SER A 20 39.68 22.43 1.25
N LEU A 21 39.06 22.99 0.20
CA LEU A 21 39.17 22.44 -1.15
C LEU A 21 40.51 22.87 -1.78
N ARG A 22 41.21 21.94 -2.43
CA ARG A 22 42.39 22.23 -3.24
C ARG A 22 42.42 21.33 -4.48
N SER A 23 42.24 21.94 -5.65
CA SER A 23 42.66 21.38 -6.93
C SER A 23 44.20 21.40 -7.00
N TYR A 24 44.78 20.30 -7.48
CA TYR A 24 46.11 20.28 -8.08
C TYR A 24 45.96 19.59 -9.44
N THR A 25 46.75 19.97 -10.44
CA THR A 25 46.60 19.50 -11.83
C THR A 25 46.48 17.98 -11.94
N ASN A 26 45.34 17.49 -12.43
CA ASN A 26 44.95 16.06 -12.50
C ASN A 26 44.61 15.34 -11.17
N TYR A 27 44.32 16.05 -10.08
CA TYR A 27 43.94 15.47 -8.79
C TYR A 27 42.77 16.22 -8.15
N LEU A 28 41.66 15.51 -7.89
CA LEU A 28 40.58 15.98 -7.03
C LEU A 28 40.70 15.33 -5.65
N VAL A 29 40.99 16.15 -4.63
CA VAL A 29 41.13 15.71 -3.24
C VAL A 29 39.97 16.24 -2.41
N ARG A 30 39.22 15.33 -1.78
CA ARG A 30 38.07 15.64 -0.92
C ARG A 30 38.29 15.05 0.48
N THR A 31 38.81 15.89 1.38
CA THR A 31 38.98 15.59 2.81
C THR A 31 37.80 16.16 3.61
N CYS A 32 37.40 15.48 4.69
CA CYS A 32 36.48 16.08 5.67
C CYS A 32 37.09 17.33 6.34
N GLY A 33 36.26 18.25 6.83
CA GLY A 33 36.68 19.29 7.78
C GLY A 33 37.28 18.75 9.08
N CYS A 34 37.14 17.44 9.32
CA CYS A 34 37.75 16.70 10.43
C CYS A 34 39.21 16.25 10.18
N GLY A 35 39.75 16.39 8.97
CA GLY A 35 41.08 15.91 8.56
C GLY A 35 41.27 14.38 8.48
N LYS A 36 40.45 13.58 9.17
CA LYS A 36 40.64 12.13 9.34
C LYS A 36 40.39 11.28 8.08
N SER A 37 39.58 11.75 7.14
CA SER A 37 39.08 10.95 6.01
C SER A 37 39.17 11.72 4.70
N THR A 38 39.81 11.12 3.68
CA THR A 38 40.09 11.73 2.37
C THR A 38 39.74 10.77 1.23
N ALA A 39 39.10 11.28 0.18
CA ALA A 39 39.10 10.65 -1.14
C ALA A 39 40.05 11.40 -2.07
N VAL A 40 40.79 10.66 -2.90
CA VAL A 40 41.68 11.19 -3.94
C VAL A 40 41.31 10.53 -5.27
N ALA A 41 40.75 11.31 -6.20
CA ALA A 41 40.56 10.91 -7.58
C ALA A 41 41.72 11.40 -8.45
N LYS A 42 42.17 10.58 -9.40
CA LYS A 42 43.39 10.80 -10.20
C LYS A 42 43.07 10.78 -11.70
N GLY A 43 43.58 11.78 -12.42
CA GLY A 43 43.37 11.96 -13.86
C GLY A 43 42.06 12.69 -14.21
N PRO A 44 41.65 12.64 -15.48
CA PRO A 44 40.43 13.31 -15.95
C PRO A 44 39.17 12.63 -15.40
N SER A 45 38.15 13.44 -15.16
CA SER A 45 36.78 13.02 -14.86
C SER A 45 36.09 12.51 -16.12
N SER A 46 35.21 11.51 -15.97
CA SER A 46 34.39 10.97 -17.06
C SER A 46 33.08 11.76 -17.28
N MET A 47 32.60 12.52 -16.29
CA MET A 47 31.46 13.46 -16.43
C MET A 47 31.47 14.48 -15.28
N ASN A 48 31.18 15.76 -15.55
CA ASN A 48 31.00 16.80 -14.53
C ASN A 48 29.60 17.42 -14.63
N TYR A 49 28.86 17.45 -13.53
CA TYR A 49 27.44 17.83 -13.51
C TYR A 49 27.00 18.44 -12.18
N VAL A 50 25.94 19.27 -12.23
CA VAL A 50 25.19 19.70 -11.06
C VAL A 50 24.03 18.73 -10.85
N CYS A 51 24.07 17.95 -9.77
CA CYS A 51 23.01 17.00 -9.45
C CYS A 51 21.91 17.63 -8.60
N HIS A 52 20.67 17.52 -9.08
CA HIS A 52 19.46 17.98 -8.39
C HIS A 52 18.60 16.82 -7.84
N CYS A 53 19.14 15.61 -7.70
CA CYS A 53 18.40 14.54 -7.01
C CYS A 53 18.40 14.76 -5.48
N SER A 54 17.34 14.30 -4.83
CA SER A 54 17.17 14.37 -3.37
C SER A 54 18.31 13.69 -2.60
N LEU A 55 18.84 12.58 -3.13
CA LEU A 55 19.93 11.81 -2.53
C LEU A 55 21.25 12.60 -2.48
N CYS A 56 21.61 13.34 -3.54
CA CYS A 56 22.83 14.15 -3.52
C CYS A 56 22.70 15.36 -2.60
N ARG A 57 21.54 16.04 -2.57
CA ARG A 57 21.30 17.14 -1.64
C ARG A 57 21.32 16.71 -0.17
N ALA A 58 20.70 15.57 0.13
CA ALA A 58 20.72 15.02 1.49
C ALA A 58 22.15 14.67 1.93
N ALA A 59 23.03 14.32 0.99
CA ALA A 59 24.43 14.04 1.25
C ALA A 59 25.28 15.32 1.41
N THR A 60 25.22 16.27 0.46
CA THR A 60 25.99 17.53 0.52
C THR A 60 25.44 18.57 1.49
N SER A 61 24.18 18.43 1.93
CA SER A 61 23.41 19.46 2.63
C SER A 61 23.26 20.79 1.86
N ALA A 62 23.40 20.75 0.53
CA ALA A 62 23.30 21.91 -0.37
C ALA A 62 22.04 21.85 -1.26
N LYS A 63 21.67 22.99 -1.87
CA LYS A 63 20.50 23.09 -2.78
C LYS A 63 20.67 22.30 -4.08
N SER A 64 21.91 21.97 -4.43
CA SER A 64 22.36 21.19 -5.58
C SER A 64 23.67 20.47 -5.19
N SER A 65 24.24 19.68 -6.09
CA SER A 65 25.56 19.04 -5.87
C SER A 65 26.40 19.12 -7.14
N PRO A 66 27.29 20.11 -7.27
CA PRO A 66 28.42 20.07 -8.20
C PRO A 66 29.22 18.79 -7.95
N THR A 67 29.39 17.96 -8.97
CA THR A 67 29.94 16.60 -8.82
C THR A 67 30.74 16.21 -10.06
N ALA A 68 31.89 15.56 -9.85
CA ALA A 68 32.70 14.94 -10.90
C ALA A 68 32.72 13.41 -10.74
N GLY A 69 32.46 12.70 -11.83
CA GLY A 69 32.46 11.23 -11.90
C GLY A 69 33.80 10.66 -12.39
N PHE A 70 34.27 9.59 -11.74
CA PHE A 70 35.54 8.92 -12.01
C PHE A 70 35.36 7.40 -11.95
N ARG A 71 36.15 6.66 -12.74
CA ARG A 71 36.08 5.20 -12.75
C ARG A 71 36.65 4.58 -11.46
N PRO A 72 36.27 3.34 -11.10
CA PRO A 72 36.74 2.68 -9.88
C PRO A 72 38.27 2.70 -9.70
N GLU A 73 39.02 2.46 -10.77
CA GLU A 73 40.48 2.44 -10.79
C GLU A 73 41.15 3.82 -10.59
N GLN A 74 40.38 4.91 -10.67
CA GLN A 74 40.88 6.28 -10.52
C GLN A 74 40.81 6.82 -9.09
N VAL A 75 40.06 6.19 -8.19
CA VAL A 75 39.73 6.77 -6.87
C VAL A 75 40.27 5.90 -5.73
N THR A 76 41.08 6.53 -4.87
CA THR A 76 41.61 5.93 -3.64
C THR A 76 41.06 6.65 -2.41
N PHE A 77 40.64 5.90 -1.39
CA PHE A 77 40.13 6.42 -0.13
C PHE A 77 41.13 6.15 1.01
N GLU A 78 41.32 7.14 1.88
CA GLU A 78 42.23 7.09 3.03
C GLU A 78 41.47 7.52 4.30
N GLY A 79 41.69 6.81 5.41
CA GLY A 79 40.97 7.04 6.67
C GLY A 79 39.55 6.42 6.72
N PRO A 80 38.83 6.57 7.83
CA PRO A 80 37.55 5.89 8.04
C PRO A 80 36.47 6.43 7.12
N MET A 81 35.79 5.54 6.42
CA MET A 81 34.71 5.84 5.48
C MET A 81 33.46 5.02 5.84
N LYS A 82 32.29 5.56 5.55
CA LYS A 82 31.00 4.89 5.76
C LYS A 82 30.17 4.96 4.50
N GLU A 83 29.98 3.83 3.84
CA GLU A 83 29.06 3.72 2.70
C GLU A 83 27.62 3.47 3.18
N VAL A 84 26.67 4.20 2.60
CA VAL A 84 25.24 4.17 2.93
C VAL A 84 24.44 4.08 1.64
N TYR A 85 23.39 3.25 1.62
CA TYR A 85 22.48 3.06 0.49
C TYR A 85 21.13 3.70 0.86
N PRO A 86 20.91 5.00 0.63
CA PRO A 86 19.85 5.75 1.33
C PRO A 86 18.44 5.49 0.81
N ASP A 87 18.32 4.77 -0.31
CA ASP A 87 17.10 4.29 -0.95
C ASP A 87 16.92 2.76 -0.84
N GLY A 88 17.88 2.04 -0.22
CA GLY A 88 17.93 0.57 -0.21
C GLY A 88 18.28 -0.08 -1.56
N GLY A 89 18.55 0.72 -2.59
CA GLY A 89 18.92 0.27 -3.93
C GLY A 89 20.43 0.09 -4.10
N THR A 90 20.98 0.49 -5.25
CA THR A 90 22.44 0.46 -5.51
C THR A 90 23.11 1.83 -5.40
N ASN A 91 22.36 2.90 -5.15
CA ASN A 91 22.85 4.29 -5.18
C ASN A 91 23.59 4.69 -3.90
N SER A 92 24.78 4.12 -3.73
CA SER A 92 25.56 4.30 -2.52
C SER A 92 26.20 5.69 -2.36
N ARG A 93 26.40 6.09 -1.10
CA ARG A 93 26.94 7.39 -0.67
C ARG A 93 27.95 7.16 0.45
N ILE A 94 29.17 7.62 0.24
CA ILE A 94 30.35 7.47 1.10
C ILE A 94 30.55 8.77 1.87
N TYR A 95 30.51 8.65 3.19
CA TYR A 95 30.74 9.71 4.16
C TYR A 95 32.01 9.42 4.95
N CYS A 96 32.57 10.44 5.59
CA CYS A 96 33.60 10.28 6.61
C CYS A 96 33.01 9.48 7.79
N GLY A 97 33.65 8.38 8.18
CA GLY A 97 33.20 7.53 9.29
C GLY A 97 33.29 8.18 10.68
N GLU A 98 33.91 9.36 10.79
CA GLU A 98 34.14 10.07 12.05
C GLU A 98 33.22 11.29 12.23
N CYS A 99 33.21 12.24 11.30
CA CYS A 99 32.34 13.43 11.37
C CYS A 99 31.04 13.31 10.57
N SER A 100 30.83 12.21 9.84
CA SER A 100 29.68 11.99 8.94
C SER A 100 29.53 12.99 7.79
N GLU A 101 30.54 13.82 7.52
CA GLU A 101 30.56 14.70 6.34
C GLU A 101 30.68 13.89 5.03
N TYR A 102 29.98 14.30 3.97
CA TYR A 102 29.95 13.59 2.70
C TYR A 102 31.24 13.75 1.88
N ILE A 103 31.73 12.63 1.34
CA ILE A 103 33.01 12.50 0.65
C ILE A 103 32.83 12.13 -0.84
N ALA A 104 32.02 11.12 -1.17
CA ALA A 104 31.78 10.69 -2.57
C ALA A 104 30.51 9.83 -2.70
N GLY A 105 29.91 9.70 -3.89
CA GLY A 105 28.99 8.60 -4.21
C GLY A 105 29.77 7.36 -4.64
N GLY A 106 29.36 6.16 -4.18
CA GLY A 106 30.08 4.91 -4.43
C GLY A 106 29.77 4.29 -5.80
N ALA A 107 30.69 3.49 -6.35
CA ALA A 107 30.69 3.11 -7.77
C ALA A 107 29.59 2.13 -8.22
N VAL A 108 28.80 1.55 -7.32
CA VAL A 108 27.61 0.74 -7.66
C VAL A 108 26.36 1.58 -7.98
N ASN A 109 26.47 2.90 -7.91
CA ASN A 109 25.42 3.82 -8.32
C ASN A 109 25.03 3.70 -9.81
N THR A 110 23.94 4.39 -10.20
CA THR A 110 23.37 4.37 -11.56
C THR A 110 24.35 4.73 -12.70
N LEU A 111 25.51 5.35 -12.40
CA LEU A 111 26.56 5.72 -13.37
C LEU A 111 27.74 4.74 -13.44
N GLY A 112 27.85 3.74 -12.55
CA GLY A 112 28.99 2.82 -12.51
C GLY A 112 30.33 3.45 -12.08
N MET A 113 30.29 4.61 -11.42
CA MET A 113 31.45 5.48 -11.17
C MET A 113 31.45 6.05 -9.76
N PHE A 114 32.62 6.27 -9.17
CA PHE A 114 32.75 7.09 -7.97
C PHE A 114 32.48 8.56 -8.31
N THR A 115 31.76 9.27 -7.44
CA THR A 115 31.27 10.63 -7.75
C THR A 115 31.61 11.61 -6.63
N LEU A 116 32.68 12.39 -6.80
CA LEU A 116 33.19 13.30 -5.76
C LEU A 116 32.53 14.69 -5.91
N PRO A 117 32.09 15.33 -4.81
CA PRO A 117 31.67 16.73 -4.84
C PRO A 117 32.80 17.65 -5.29
N THR A 118 32.47 18.60 -6.16
CA THR A 118 33.33 19.71 -6.57
C THR A 118 32.81 21.02 -5.98
N SER A 119 33.46 22.15 -6.27
CA SER A 119 32.91 23.48 -5.97
C SER A 119 32.60 24.27 -7.23
N GLU A 120 31.87 25.36 -7.05
CA GLU A 120 31.47 26.30 -8.10
C GLU A 120 32.50 27.44 -8.25
N ASP A 121 33.64 27.34 -7.56
CA ASP A 121 34.74 28.32 -7.63
C ASP A 121 35.44 28.25 -8.99
N ALA A 122 35.79 29.40 -9.56
CA ALA A 122 36.39 29.51 -10.89
C ALA A 122 37.76 28.81 -11.03
N ASP A 123 38.45 28.52 -9.92
CA ASP A 123 39.74 27.82 -9.87
C ASP A 123 39.61 26.28 -9.79
N CYS A 124 38.39 25.73 -9.90
CA CYS A 124 38.15 24.30 -9.93
C CYS A 124 38.25 23.74 -11.36
N GLU A 125 39.26 22.91 -11.67
CA GLU A 125 39.41 22.26 -13.00
C GLU A 125 38.21 21.36 -13.38
N TYR A 126 37.37 20.98 -12.41
CA TYR A 126 36.25 20.05 -12.57
C TYR A 126 34.88 20.77 -12.62
N LEU A 127 34.79 21.85 -13.40
CA LEU A 127 33.56 22.63 -13.58
C LEU A 127 32.39 21.78 -14.11
N PRO A 128 31.15 21.97 -13.61
CA PRO A 128 29.96 21.31 -14.15
C PRO A 128 29.65 21.71 -15.60
N THR A 129 29.18 20.73 -16.39
CA THR A 129 28.82 20.93 -17.81
C THR A 129 27.32 20.89 -18.09
N MET A 130 26.51 20.44 -17.13
CA MET A 130 25.07 20.23 -17.24
C MET A 130 24.42 20.11 -15.86
N HIS A 131 23.10 20.30 -15.78
CA HIS A 131 22.29 19.88 -14.64
C HIS A 131 21.60 18.56 -14.94
N ILE A 132 21.62 17.61 -14.00
CA ILE A 132 20.88 16.35 -14.07
C ILE A 132 19.85 16.27 -12.95
N PHE A 133 18.75 15.55 -13.19
CA PHE A 133 17.58 15.48 -12.29
C PHE A 133 16.94 16.85 -11.96
N TYR A 134 17.05 17.84 -12.86
CA TYR A 134 16.68 19.25 -12.63
C TYR A 134 15.20 19.47 -12.25
N GLU A 135 14.29 18.57 -12.61
CA GLU A 135 12.90 18.61 -12.11
C GLU A 135 12.80 18.46 -10.58
N ASN A 136 13.78 17.81 -9.95
CA ASN A 136 13.82 17.59 -8.50
C ASN A 136 14.51 18.72 -7.72
N ARG A 137 14.92 19.83 -8.36
CA ARG A 137 15.60 20.98 -7.74
C ARG A 137 14.78 21.64 -6.62
N VAL A 138 15.45 22.39 -5.74
CA VAL A 138 14.80 23.16 -4.65
C VAL A 138 14.67 24.65 -4.99
N GLU A 139 15.36 25.09 -6.03
CA GLU A 139 15.45 26.48 -6.50
C GLU A 139 15.77 26.46 -7.99
N ASP A 140 15.28 27.43 -8.76
CA ASP A 140 15.68 27.62 -10.15
C ASP A 140 17.08 28.21 -10.25
N VAL A 141 17.92 27.64 -11.13
CA VAL A 141 19.31 28.07 -11.32
C VAL A 141 19.42 28.85 -12.63
N GLU A 142 19.60 30.16 -12.53
CA GLU A 142 19.73 31.09 -13.66
C GLU A 142 21.15 31.08 -14.26
N ASP A 143 21.53 29.94 -14.84
CA ASP A 143 22.77 29.75 -15.58
C ASP A 143 22.52 29.21 -17.01
N PRO A 144 23.50 29.28 -17.94
CA PRO A 144 23.32 28.82 -19.32
C PRO A 144 23.51 27.31 -19.51
N LEU A 145 23.74 26.52 -18.45
CA LEU A 145 23.99 25.08 -18.58
C LEU A 145 22.69 24.31 -18.94
N PRO A 146 22.77 23.25 -19.76
CA PRO A 146 21.61 22.46 -20.15
C PRO A 146 20.99 21.72 -18.94
N LYS A 147 19.66 21.67 -18.89
CA LYS A 147 18.87 21.28 -17.71
C LYS A 147 18.04 20.03 -17.97
N TRP A 148 18.56 18.87 -17.59
CA TRP A 148 17.94 17.56 -17.85
C TRP A 148 17.06 17.11 -16.68
N SER A 149 15.84 16.65 -16.98
CA SER A 149 14.88 16.12 -16.01
C SER A 149 15.33 14.83 -15.32
N ALA A 150 16.17 14.03 -15.99
CA ALA A 150 16.71 12.77 -15.52
C ALA A 150 18.18 12.60 -15.96
N LEU A 151 18.63 11.38 -16.27
CA LEU A 151 19.97 11.12 -16.81
C LEU A 151 19.95 11.10 -18.35
N PRO A 152 20.96 11.69 -19.03
CA PRO A 152 21.10 11.54 -20.48
C PRO A 152 21.47 10.10 -20.85
N CYS A 153 20.84 9.58 -21.92
CA CYS A 153 21.12 8.25 -22.45
C CYS A 153 22.47 8.18 -23.16
N ALA A 154 23.14 7.02 -23.11
CA ALA A 154 24.33 6.72 -23.90
C ALA A 154 24.01 5.68 -24.98
N SER A 155 24.08 6.07 -26.25
CA SER A 155 24.16 5.11 -27.36
C SER A 155 25.54 4.44 -27.35
N ASN A 156 25.56 3.10 -27.37
CA ASN A 156 26.77 2.29 -27.60
C ASN A 156 27.89 2.37 -26.53
N GLY A 157 27.59 2.78 -25.30
CA GLY A 157 28.50 2.62 -24.14
C GLY A 157 29.64 3.63 -24.02
N LEU A 158 29.68 4.64 -24.90
CA LEU A 158 30.40 5.90 -24.68
C LEU A 158 29.38 7.04 -24.74
N MET A 159 29.57 8.08 -23.93
CA MET A 159 28.57 9.14 -23.76
C MET A 159 28.72 10.25 -24.79
N GLU A 160 27.96 10.17 -25.88
CA GLU A 160 27.60 11.32 -26.72
C GLU A 160 26.11 11.68 -26.55
N PRO A 161 25.69 12.94 -26.81
CA PRO A 161 24.35 13.42 -26.42
C PRO A 161 23.20 12.81 -27.22
N SER A 162 22.43 11.92 -26.59
CA SER A 162 21.12 11.45 -27.05
C SER A 162 20.04 12.53 -26.88
N THR A 163 19.05 12.56 -27.78
CA THR A 163 17.88 13.46 -27.71
C THR A 163 16.76 12.98 -26.77
N GLU A 164 16.84 11.75 -26.23
CA GLU A 164 15.83 11.18 -25.33
C GLU A 164 16.38 10.93 -23.92
N PRO A 165 15.65 11.36 -22.85
CA PRO A 165 16.08 11.18 -21.45
C PRO A 165 15.72 9.80 -20.89
N LEU A 166 16.63 9.18 -20.15
CA LEU A 166 16.33 7.95 -19.39
C LEU A 166 15.72 8.31 -18.03
N LEU A 167 14.49 7.83 -17.76
CA LEU A 167 13.93 7.94 -16.40
C LEU A 167 14.69 6.99 -15.46
N TRP A 168 14.74 7.35 -14.18
CA TRP A 168 15.45 6.58 -13.14
C TRP A 168 15.08 5.09 -13.08
N ARG A 169 13.85 4.72 -13.48
CA ARG A 169 13.36 3.34 -13.49
C ARG A 169 13.88 2.49 -14.64
N ASP A 170 14.38 3.11 -15.70
CA ASP A 170 14.73 2.44 -16.96
C ASP A 170 16.22 2.06 -17.02
N VAL A 171 17.03 2.62 -16.12
CA VAL A 171 18.48 2.37 -16.05
C VAL A 171 18.77 1.11 -15.23
N ARG A 172 18.99 -0.02 -15.92
CA ARG A 172 19.58 -1.21 -15.27
C ARG A 172 21.07 -0.95 -14.99
N PRO A 173 21.59 -1.28 -13.78
CA PRO A 173 23.02 -1.14 -13.50
C PRO A 173 23.84 -2.09 -14.40
N LEU A 174 24.95 -1.59 -14.94
CA LEU A 174 25.86 -2.33 -15.82
C LEU A 174 26.89 -3.19 -15.05
N GLY A 175 26.78 -3.26 -13.72
CA GLY A 175 27.65 -4.05 -12.84
C GLY A 175 27.07 -5.43 -12.47
N PRO A 176 27.92 -6.39 -12.09
CA PRO A 176 27.50 -7.77 -11.81
C PRO A 176 26.71 -7.93 -10.50
N SER A 177 26.15 -9.13 -10.34
CA SER A 177 25.33 -9.59 -9.22
C SER A 177 25.82 -9.17 -7.83
N ARG A 178 24.86 -8.80 -6.96
CA ARG A 178 25.06 -8.71 -5.50
C ARG A 178 25.71 -10.01 -4.99
N PRO A 179 26.84 -9.96 -4.25
CA PRO A 179 27.43 -11.15 -3.66
C PRO A 179 26.44 -11.89 -2.73
N PRO A 180 26.51 -13.22 -2.62
CA PRO A 180 25.63 -13.99 -1.74
C PRO A 180 25.98 -13.68 -0.28
N TYR A 181 25.07 -12.94 0.38
CA TYR A 181 25.20 -12.41 1.75
C TYR A 181 26.31 -11.36 1.92
N PRO A 182 26.19 -10.45 2.91
CA PRO A 182 27.20 -9.41 3.13
C PRO A 182 28.52 -10.05 3.58
N GLN A 183 29.60 -9.80 2.84
CA GLN A 183 30.94 -10.02 3.36
C GLN A 183 31.19 -9.02 4.49
N THR A 184 31.35 -9.52 5.72
CA THR A 184 31.91 -8.72 6.81
C THR A 184 33.38 -8.50 6.50
N TYR A 185 33.70 -7.37 5.88
CA TYR A 185 35.08 -6.98 5.62
C TYR A 185 35.78 -6.59 6.93
N THR A 186 36.29 -7.58 7.67
CA THR A 186 37.44 -7.35 8.54
C THR A 186 38.67 -7.17 7.67
N PHE A 187 38.79 -5.99 7.05
CA PHE A 187 40.06 -5.59 6.45
C PHE A 187 41.11 -5.55 7.58
N SER A 188 42.29 -6.10 7.33
CA SER A 188 43.46 -5.79 8.15
C SER A 188 43.73 -4.29 8.05
N GLN A 189 43.43 -3.55 9.12
CA GLN A 189 43.33 -2.07 9.15
C GLN A 189 42.17 -1.44 8.33
N MET A 190 40.97 -2.00 8.38
CA MET A 190 39.70 -1.25 8.29
C MET A 190 38.60 -2.08 8.99
N SER A 191 37.95 -1.51 10.01
CA SER A 191 37.26 -2.29 11.05
C SER A 191 35.79 -1.92 11.20
N ASP A 192 34.93 -2.67 10.51
CA ASP A 192 33.47 -2.52 10.42
C ASP A 192 32.80 -3.89 10.72
N LEU A 193 31.66 -4.02 11.42
CA LEU A 193 30.74 -3.07 12.07
C LEU A 193 30.22 -3.64 13.41
N PRO A 194 29.95 -2.78 14.41
CA PRO A 194 28.98 -3.09 15.46
C PRO A 194 28.06 -1.87 15.80
N PRO A 195 27.12 -1.97 16.76
CA PRO A 195 26.08 -3.00 16.85
C PRO A 195 24.68 -2.38 17.05
N ASN A 196 23.68 -2.82 16.27
CA ASN A 196 22.26 -2.48 16.37
C ASN A 196 21.91 -1.00 16.03
N TYR A 197 20.81 -0.70 15.30
CA TYR A 197 19.40 -0.75 15.72
C TYR A 197 19.16 0.19 16.93
N GLU A 198 18.34 1.23 16.85
CA GLU A 198 16.90 1.12 16.52
C GLU A 198 16.29 2.20 15.58
N THR A 199 15.00 1.98 15.34
CA THR A 199 14.04 2.59 14.40
C THR A 199 13.85 4.11 14.50
N GLY A 200 13.51 4.75 13.36
CA GLY A 200 13.20 6.18 13.27
C GLY A 200 11.77 6.47 12.84
N ALA A 201 11.04 7.26 13.63
CA ALA A 201 9.67 7.68 13.35
C ALA A 201 9.58 8.80 12.28
N LEU A 202 8.45 8.88 11.58
CA LEU A 202 8.14 10.02 10.70
C LEU A 202 7.85 11.29 11.51
N THR A 203 8.41 12.43 11.10
CA THR A 203 8.14 13.77 11.67
C THR A 203 6.88 14.42 11.07
N GLU A 204 6.35 15.46 11.73
CA GLU A 204 5.10 16.12 11.31
C GLU A 204 5.24 16.91 9.99
N GLU A 205 6.34 17.64 9.77
CA GLU A 205 6.61 18.30 8.47
C GLU A 205 6.64 17.33 7.28
N LYS A 206 7.10 16.08 7.50
CA LYS A 206 7.12 15.02 6.47
C LYS A 206 5.74 14.44 6.17
N GLN A 207 4.76 14.64 7.06
CA GLN A 207 3.35 14.45 6.72
C GLN A 207 2.86 15.65 5.92
N GLU A 208 3.04 16.89 6.40
CA GLU A 208 2.59 18.11 5.73
C GLU A 208 3.00 18.22 4.25
N ALA A 209 4.25 17.90 3.92
CA ALA A 209 4.72 17.90 2.53
C ALA A 209 4.01 16.83 1.68
N ARG A 210 3.67 15.67 2.27
CA ARG A 210 2.97 14.57 1.60
C ARG A 210 1.53 14.94 1.26
N ILE A 211 0.85 15.66 2.15
CA ILE A 211 -0.45 16.34 1.88
C ILE A 211 -0.33 17.17 0.61
N LYS A 212 0.55 18.17 0.62
CA LYS A 212 0.62 19.20 -0.42
C LYS A 212 0.96 18.59 -1.79
N SER A 213 1.69 17.47 -1.82
CA SER A 213 1.95 16.71 -3.05
C SER A 213 0.76 15.89 -3.60
N LYS A 214 -0.22 15.56 -2.76
CA LYS A 214 -1.32 14.60 -3.07
C LYS A 214 -2.68 15.26 -3.26
N TYR A 215 -2.80 16.55 -2.92
CA TYR A 215 -4.02 17.35 -2.99
C TYR A 215 -3.96 18.49 -4.04
N ALA A 216 -2.98 18.44 -4.96
CA ALA A 216 -2.91 19.35 -6.11
C ALA A 216 -4.11 19.17 -7.06
N ALA A 217 -4.85 20.26 -7.28
CA ALA A 217 -6.16 20.26 -7.95
C ALA A 217 -6.12 19.87 -9.45
N PRO A 218 -7.12 19.14 -9.96
CA PRO A 218 -7.44 19.09 -11.40
C PRO A 218 -7.93 20.47 -11.88
N ARG A 219 -7.86 20.72 -13.20
CA ARG A 219 -8.41 21.94 -13.81
C ARG A 219 -9.75 21.70 -14.49
N ASN A 220 -10.74 22.48 -14.07
CA ASN A 220 -11.93 22.95 -14.79
C ASN A 220 -12.70 21.92 -15.66
N GLU A 221 -13.85 21.48 -15.17
CA GLU A 221 -15.10 22.22 -15.41
C GLU A 221 -15.82 22.40 -14.06
N THR A 222 -16.50 23.53 -13.84
CA THR A 222 -16.89 23.97 -12.49
C THR A 222 -18.41 23.96 -12.29
N PRO A 223 -18.96 23.08 -11.43
CA PRO A 223 -20.28 23.29 -10.85
C PRO A 223 -20.22 24.55 -9.98
N THR A 224 -21.06 25.55 -10.25
CA THR A 224 -21.05 26.81 -9.48
C THR A 224 -21.51 26.55 -8.04
N PHE A 225 -20.57 26.49 -7.11
CA PHE A 225 -20.84 26.40 -5.69
C PHE A 225 -21.62 27.63 -5.22
N VAL A 226 -22.84 27.43 -4.74
CA VAL A 226 -23.52 28.37 -3.84
C VAL A 226 -23.01 28.10 -2.44
N GLU A 227 -22.83 29.14 -1.62
CA GLU A 227 -22.55 28.99 -0.18
C GLU A 227 -23.73 28.28 0.52
N LYS A 228 -23.68 26.94 0.57
CA LYS A 228 -24.72 26.09 1.16
C LYS A 228 -24.16 25.34 2.36
N GLU A 229 -24.84 25.49 3.50
CA GLU A 229 -24.52 24.76 4.72
C GLU A 229 -25.21 23.39 4.72
N TYR A 230 -24.42 22.33 4.72
CA TYR A 230 -24.90 20.95 4.86
C TYR A 230 -24.90 20.55 6.33
N ASP A 231 -25.75 19.62 6.73
CA ASP A 231 -25.74 19.11 8.10
C ASP A 231 -24.48 18.26 8.33
N ILE A 232 -24.18 17.38 7.37
CA ILE A 232 -23.07 16.43 7.43
C ILE A 232 -22.33 16.41 6.09
N ILE A 233 -21.00 16.53 6.14
CA ILE A 233 -20.12 16.38 4.96
C ILE A 233 -19.33 15.08 5.09
N ILE A 234 -19.28 14.30 4.02
CA ILE A 234 -18.61 12.99 3.94
C ILE A 234 -17.46 13.07 2.95
N VAL A 235 -16.22 12.86 3.42
CA VAL A 235 -15.00 12.94 2.60
C VAL A 235 -14.61 11.56 2.09
N GLY A 236 -14.71 11.35 0.77
CA GLY A 236 -14.44 10.11 0.07
C GLY A 236 -15.72 9.33 -0.27
N GLY A 237 -16.01 9.16 -1.56
CA GLY A 237 -17.16 8.43 -2.10
C GLY A 237 -16.94 6.92 -2.22
N GLY A 238 -16.06 6.32 -1.41
CA GLY A 238 -15.95 4.88 -1.28
C GLY A 238 -17.21 4.24 -0.69
N HIS A 239 -17.47 2.96 -0.98
CA HIS A 239 -18.70 2.25 -0.60
C HIS A 239 -19.17 2.48 0.85
N ASN A 240 -18.29 2.45 1.85
CA ASN A 240 -18.68 2.70 3.25
C ASN A 240 -19.26 4.12 3.47
N GLY A 241 -18.64 5.16 2.92
CA GLY A 241 -19.15 6.53 2.95
C GLY A 241 -20.45 6.71 2.17
N LEU A 242 -20.64 5.97 1.07
CA LEU A 242 -21.92 5.94 0.35
C LEU A 242 -23.03 5.28 1.18
N ILE A 243 -22.73 4.20 1.89
CA ILE A 243 -23.65 3.55 2.84
C ILE A 243 -24.00 4.53 3.97
N THR A 244 -23.01 5.20 4.56
CA THR A 244 -23.22 6.24 5.57
C THR A 244 -24.09 7.38 5.03
N ALA A 245 -23.87 7.84 3.79
CA ALA A 245 -24.69 8.85 3.14
C ALA A 245 -26.16 8.41 2.99
N ALA A 246 -26.37 7.16 2.55
CA ALA A 246 -27.71 6.60 2.35
C ALA A 246 -28.51 6.50 3.64
N TYR A 247 -27.90 6.02 4.73
CA TYR A 247 -28.58 5.99 6.04
C TYR A 247 -28.85 7.40 6.59
N LEU A 248 -27.89 8.32 6.51
CA LEU A 248 -28.06 9.67 7.05
C LEU A 248 -29.12 10.49 6.29
N ALA A 249 -29.13 10.42 4.96
CA ALA A 249 -30.16 11.08 4.16
C ALA A 249 -31.55 10.45 4.38
N LYS A 250 -31.63 9.13 4.60
CA LYS A 250 -32.88 8.43 4.95
C LYS A 250 -33.47 8.88 6.31
N GLU A 251 -32.62 9.30 7.25
CA GLU A 251 -33.04 9.95 8.51
C GLU A 251 -33.31 11.47 8.35
N GLY A 252 -33.18 12.02 7.13
CA GLY A 252 -33.57 13.40 6.80
C GLY A 252 -32.48 14.46 6.93
N TYR A 253 -31.21 14.09 7.10
CA TYR A 253 -30.10 15.05 7.15
C TYR A 253 -29.70 15.56 5.75
N ASP A 254 -29.32 16.84 5.64
CA ASP A 254 -28.73 17.41 4.41
C ASP A 254 -27.26 16.95 4.29
N VAL A 255 -27.03 15.90 3.50
CA VAL A 255 -25.74 15.22 3.37
C VAL A 255 -25.03 15.59 2.06
N LEU A 256 -23.74 15.91 2.13
CA LEU A 256 -22.86 16.06 0.98
C LEU A 256 -21.73 15.01 0.98
N VAL A 257 -21.56 14.28 -0.11
CA VAL A 257 -20.42 13.38 -0.34
C VAL A 257 -19.46 13.99 -1.35
N LEU A 258 -18.17 14.03 -1.00
CA LEU A 258 -17.10 14.62 -1.82
C LEU A 258 -16.09 13.53 -2.20
N GLU A 259 -16.09 13.10 -3.47
CA GLU A 259 -15.10 12.18 -4.02
C GLU A 259 -14.14 12.92 -4.95
N ARG A 260 -12.84 12.74 -4.75
CA ARG A 260 -11.77 13.41 -5.51
C ARG A 260 -11.56 12.87 -6.93
N ARG A 261 -12.19 11.75 -7.29
CA ARG A 261 -12.17 11.15 -8.64
C ARG A 261 -13.49 11.40 -9.36
N HIS A 262 -13.47 11.33 -10.69
CA HIS A 262 -14.64 11.17 -11.57
C HIS A 262 -15.48 9.90 -11.33
N VAL A 263 -15.09 9.02 -10.38
CA VAL A 263 -15.77 7.73 -10.15
C VAL A 263 -15.79 7.35 -8.67
N ILE A 264 -16.97 6.94 -8.22
CA ILE A 264 -17.29 6.54 -6.84
C ILE A 264 -17.00 5.05 -6.57
N GLY A 265 -17.08 4.64 -5.30
CA GLY A 265 -16.97 3.25 -4.83
C GLY A 265 -15.63 2.86 -4.23
N GLY A 266 -14.56 3.59 -4.56
CA GLY A 266 -13.22 3.40 -3.99
C GLY A 266 -12.63 2.04 -4.37
N ALA A 267 -12.47 1.13 -3.40
CA ALA A 267 -12.05 -0.25 -3.66
C ALA A 267 -13.11 -1.11 -4.37
N ALA A 268 -14.39 -0.73 -4.27
CA ALA A 268 -15.52 -1.39 -4.92
C ALA A 268 -15.99 -0.58 -6.14
N VAL A 269 -15.14 -0.54 -7.18
CA VAL A 269 -15.38 0.22 -8.41
C VAL A 269 -15.20 -0.67 -9.64
N THR A 270 -16.09 -0.51 -10.62
CA THR A 270 -15.93 -1.06 -11.99
C THR A 270 -15.50 0.11 -12.88
N GLU A 271 -14.40 -0.05 -13.63
CA GLU A 271 -13.92 0.95 -14.59
C GLU A 271 -13.72 0.31 -15.97
N GLU A 272 -14.00 1.07 -17.03
CA GLU A 272 -13.72 0.65 -18.42
C GLU A 272 -12.28 1.03 -18.77
N LEU A 273 -11.36 0.08 -18.61
CA LEU A 273 -9.91 0.31 -18.81
C LEU A 273 -9.50 0.24 -20.28
N PHE A 274 -10.29 -0.46 -21.10
CA PHE A 274 -10.13 -0.55 -22.54
C PHE A 274 -11.54 -0.50 -23.16
N PRO A 275 -11.75 0.11 -24.34
CA PRO A 275 -13.08 0.31 -24.91
C PRO A 275 -13.91 -0.99 -24.99
N GLY A 276 -15.05 -1.01 -24.30
CA GLY A 276 -15.96 -2.15 -24.18
C GLY A 276 -15.59 -3.22 -23.14
N TYR A 277 -14.51 -3.06 -22.35
CA TYR A 277 -14.06 -4.03 -21.34
C TYR A 277 -14.07 -3.44 -19.93
N LYS A 278 -14.87 -4.02 -19.04
CA LYS A 278 -15.12 -3.50 -17.69
C LYS A 278 -14.46 -4.36 -16.62
N TYR A 279 -13.74 -3.70 -15.71
CA TYR A 279 -12.93 -4.36 -14.69
C TYR A 279 -13.28 -3.87 -13.29
N SER A 280 -13.57 -4.80 -12.39
CA SER A 280 -13.60 -4.53 -10.94
C SER A 280 -12.17 -4.22 -10.49
N ARG A 281 -11.78 -2.93 -10.35
CA ARG A 281 -10.36 -2.52 -10.38
C ARG A 281 -9.52 -2.93 -9.19
N CYS A 282 -10.11 -3.08 -8.02
CA CYS A 282 -9.42 -3.39 -6.77
C CYS A 282 -10.03 -4.66 -6.20
N SER A 283 -11.16 -4.57 -5.47
CA SER A 283 -11.95 -5.77 -5.15
C SER A 283 -12.50 -6.42 -6.43
N TYR A 284 -12.81 -7.72 -6.37
CA TYR A 284 -13.35 -8.55 -7.45
C TYR A 284 -14.41 -9.56 -6.97
N LEU A 285 -14.42 -9.88 -5.67
CA LEU A 285 -15.41 -10.75 -5.05
C LEU A 285 -16.15 -10.02 -3.93
N ALA A 286 -17.41 -10.38 -3.76
CA ALA A 286 -18.26 -9.92 -2.68
C ALA A 286 -18.67 -11.10 -1.79
N GLY A 287 -18.57 -10.89 -0.48
CA GLY A 287 -18.97 -11.86 0.56
C GLY A 287 -19.23 -11.22 1.92
N LEU A 288 -18.55 -10.11 2.26
CA LEU A 288 -18.63 -9.48 3.59
C LEU A 288 -19.52 -8.22 3.66
N LEU A 289 -20.30 -7.91 2.62
CA LEU A 289 -21.31 -6.86 2.71
C LEU A 289 -22.45 -7.35 3.62
N ASN A 290 -22.63 -6.69 4.77
CA ASN A 290 -23.62 -7.06 5.77
C ASN A 290 -25.04 -7.13 5.16
N PRO A 291 -25.74 -8.29 5.21
CA PRO A 291 -27.07 -8.46 4.63
C PRO A 291 -28.13 -7.47 5.12
N GLU A 292 -28.02 -6.95 6.35
CA GLU A 292 -28.96 -5.93 6.85
C GLU A 292 -28.83 -4.62 6.05
N ILE A 293 -27.65 -4.26 5.54
CA ILE A 293 -27.47 -3.06 4.68
C ILE A 293 -28.17 -3.25 3.33
N ILE A 294 -28.10 -4.45 2.75
CA ILE A 294 -28.76 -4.81 1.50
C ILE A 294 -30.29 -4.68 1.64
N LYS A 295 -30.81 -5.04 2.82
CA LYS A 295 -32.23 -5.02 3.18
C LYS A 295 -32.71 -3.61 3.55
N ASP A 296 -32.01 -2.90 4.42
CA ASP A 296 -32.39 -1.57 4.92
C ASP A 296 -32.41 -0.50 3.83
N LEU A 297 -31.51 -0.63 2.84
CA LEU A 297 -31.41 0.27 1.69
C LEU A 297 -32.08 -0.32 0.43
N ASP A 298 -32.67 -1.51 0.52
CA ASP A 298 -33.23 -2.28 -0.62
C ASP A 298 -32.33 -2.21 -1.86
N LEU A 299 -31.15 -2.81 -1.77
CA LEU A 299 -30.17 -2.88 -2.87
C LEU A 299 -30.39 -4.10 -3.77
N THR A 300 -31.52 -4.78 -3.60
CA THR A 300 -31.85 -6.03 -4.30
C THR A 300 -32.18 -5.78 -5.77
N ARG A 301 -31.97 -6.81 -6.62
CA ARG A 301 -32.31 -6.76 -8.06
C ARG A 301 -33.82 -6.70 -8.36
N GLU A 302 -34.68 -6.66 -7.33
CA GLU A 302 -36.12 -6.39 -7.48
C GLU A 302 -36.35 -4.90 -7.77
N TRP A 303 -35.47 -4.03 -7.25
CA TRP A 303 -35.35 -2.65 -7.66
C TRP A 303 -34.43 -2.52 -8.89
N THR A 304 -34.81 -1.65 -9.84
CA THR A 304 -34.08 -1.39 -11.09
C THR A 304 -32.66 -0.85 -10.88
N GLY A 305 -32.42 -0.12 -9.79
CA GLY A 305 -31.10 0.38 -9.40
C GLY A 305 -30.24 -0.63 -8.62
N GLY A 306 -30.78 -1.82 -8.32
CA GLY A 306 -30.12 -2.81 -7.47
C GLY A 306 -28.97 -3.57 -8.13
N PHE A 307 -28.38 -4.49 -7.36
CA PHE A 307 -27.34 -5.40 -7.81
C PHE A 307 -27.74 -6.87 -7.66
N LYS A 308 -27.04 -7.76 -8.38
CA LYS A 308 -27.22 -9.21 -8.31
C LYS A 308 -25.88 -9.90 -8.05
N TYR A 309 -25.86 -10.80 -7.07
CA TYR A 309 -24.74 -11.73 -6.87
C TYR A 309 -24.80 -12.87 -7.91
N LEU A 310 -23.63 -13.22 -8.43
CA LEU A 310 -23.41 -14.34 -9.34
C LEU A 310 -22.57 -15.40 -8.60
N LEU A 311 -23.24 -16.47 -8.18
CA LEU A 311 -22.62 -17.56 -7.43
C LEU A 311 -21.63 -18.31 -8.33
N ARG A 312 -20.52 -18.73 -7.74
CA ARG A 312 -19.44 -19.47 -8.38
C ARG A 312 -19.50 -20.92 -7.89
N ASP A 313 -19.60 -21.88 -8.81
CA ASP A 313 -19.54 -23.32 -8.48
C ASP A 313 -18.74 -24.03 -9.60
N PRO A 314 -17.54 -24.58 -9.32
CA PRO A 314 -16.84 -24.58 -8.04
C PRO A 314 -16.46 -23.17 -7.56
N GLY A 315 -16.34 -22.99 -6.25
CA GLY A 315 -15.94 -21.74 -5.61
C GLY A 315 -14.43 -21.49 -5.68
N SER A 316 -13.63 -22.54 -5.50
CA SER A 316 -12.17 -22.54 -5.64
C SER A 316 -11.68 -23.75 -6.42
N VAL A 317 -10.62 -23.55 -7.19
CA VAL A 317 -9.99 -24.54 -8.07
C VAL A 317 -8.48 -24.42 -7.91
N THR A 318 -7.79 -25.54 -7.70
CA THR A 318 -6.32 -25.54 -7.55
C THR A 318 -5.72 -26.58 -8.50
N PRO A 319 -5.36 -26.21 -9.75
CA PRO A 319 -4.61 -27.08 -10.65
C PRO A 319 -3.27 -27.49 -10.06
N THR A 320 -2.84 -28.72 -10.34
CA THR A 320 -1.49 -29.18 -10.01
C THR A 320 -0.68 -29.42 -11.28
N PRO A 321 0.64 -29.16 -11.30
CA PRO A 321 1.45 -29.44 -12.48
C PRO A 321 1.43 -30.92 -12.88
N GLN A 322 1.49 -31.19 -14.19
CA GLN A 322 1.63 -32.58 -14.70
C GLN A 322 2.93 -33.25 -14.21
N SER A 323 3.95 -32.44 -13.92
CA SER A 323 5.23 -32.82 -13.31
C SER A 323 5.18 -33.00 -11.78
N HIS A 324 4.08 -32.68 -11.10
CA HIS A 324 4.00 -32.80 -9.64
C HIS A 324 4.04 -34.29 -9.24
N PRO A 325 5.01 -34.75 -8.45
CA PRO A 325 5.32 -36.18 -8.31
C PRO A 325 4.16 -37.02 -7.74
N ILE A 326 3.34 -36.41 -6.89
CA ILE A 326 2.18 -37.01 -6.24
C ILE A 326 0.89 -36.76 -7.05
N TYR A 327 0.67 -35.55 -7.54
CA TYR A 327 -0.65 -35.09 -8.02
C TYR A 327 -0.83 -35.15 -9.55
N ARG A 328 0.26 -35.06 -10.32
CA ARG A 328 0.33 -35.40 -11.76
C ARG A 328 -0.81 -34.85 -12.61
N GLY A 329 -1.12 -33.55 -12.48
CA GLY A 329 -2.14 -32.88 -13.30
C GLY A 329 -3.57 -32.91 -12.73
N ARG A 330 -3.84 -33.65 -11.64
CA ARG A 330 -5.16 -33.64 -10.98
C ARG A 330 -5.39 -32.30 -10.28
N PRO A 331 -6.49 -31.56 -10.55
CA PRO A 331 -6.86 -30.39 -9.77
C PRO A 331 -7.61 -30.76 -8.49
N LEU A 332 -7.51 -29.91 -7.47
CA LEU A 332 -8.45 -29.90 -6.35
C LEU A 332 -9.63 -28.98 -6.70
N LEU A 333 -10.87 -29.40 -6.44
CA LEU A 333 -12.09 -28.65 -6.75
C LEU A 333 -12.96 -28.50 -5.50
N MET A 334 -13.17 -27.26 -5.05
CA MET A 334 -14.00 -26.95 -3.89
C MET A 334 -15.33 -26.35 -4.36
N TRP A 335 -16.42 -27.10 -4.13
CA TRP A 335 -17.76 -26.81 -4.59
C TRP A 335 -18.64 -26.21 -3.49
N GLY A 336 -19.73 -25.55 -3.88
CA GLY A 336 -20.82 -25.18 -2.98
C GLY A 336 -21.66 -26.37 -2.50
N ASP A 337 -21.45 -27.57 -3.05
CA ASP A 337 -21.94 -28.84 -2.52
C ASP A 337 -20.81 -29.55 -1.74
N GLN A 338 -20.98 -29.64 -0.42
CA GLN A 338 -20.01 -30.26 0.48
C GLN A 338 -19.66 -31.70 0.07
N LYS A 339 -20.58 -32.47 -0.52
CA LYS A 339 -20.30 -33.86 -0.94
C LYS A 339 -19.29 -33.91 -2.08
N LYS A 340 -19.44 -33.06 -3.10
CA LYS A 340 -18.48 -32.95 -4.21
C LYS A 340 -17.10 -32.51 -3.72
N THR A 341 -17.05 -31.62 -2.72
CA THR A 341 -15.80 -31.17 -2.08
C THR A 341 -15.14 -32.33 -1.33
N ILE A 342 -15.88 -33.09 -0.53
CA ILE A 342 -15.40 -34.31 0.14
C ILE A 342 -14.89 -35.34 -0.89
N GLU A 343 -15.63 -35.56 -1.97
CA GLU A 343 -15.25 -36.47 -3.07
C GLU A 343 -13.96 -36.02 -3.77
N SER A 344 -13.81 -34.72 -4.07
CA SER A 344 -12.59 -34.18 -4.67
C SER A 344 -11.39 -34.27 -3.72
N ILE A 345 -11.55 -33.96 -2.43
CA ILE A 345 -10.49 -34.14 -1.42
C ILE A 345 -10.12 -35.62 -1.27
N ALA A 346 -11.08 -36.55 -1.37
CA ALA A 346 -10.84 -37.99 -1.25
C ALA A 346 -9.98 -38.58 -2.38
N GLU A 347 -9.85 -37.88 -3.52
CA GLU A 347 -8.87 -38.22 -4.56
C GLU A 347 -7.41 -37.93 -4.16
N PHE A 348 -7.19 -37.13 -3.10
CA PHE A 348 -5.87 -36.81 -2.55
C PHE A 348 -5.64 -37.49 -1.19
N SER A 349 -6.53 -37.30 -0.22
CA SER A 349 -6.54 -38.07 1.03
C SER A 349 -7.95 -38.37 1.54
N LYS A 350 -8.17 -39.65 1.89
CA LYS A 350 -9.38 -40.13 2.56
C LYS A 350 -9.49 -39.66 4.01
N ARG A 351 -8.36 -39.35 4.67
CA ARG A 351 -8.35 -38.77 6.02
C ARG A 351 -8.85 -37.33 5.94
N ASP A 352 -8.25 -36.52 5.08
CA ASP A 352 -8.63 -35.11 4.92
C ASP A 352 -10.11 -34.99 4.52
N ALA A 353 -10.59 -35.85 3.61
CA ALA A 353 -12.00 -35.89 3.21
C ALA A 353 -12.97 -36.25 4.36
N HIS A 354 -12.55 -37.11 5.29
CA HIS A 354 -13.34 -37.45 6.48
C HIS A 354 -13.30 -36.34 7.55
N VAL A 355 -12.19 -35.61 7.63
CA VAL A 355 -11.91 -34.60 8.67
C VAL A 355 -12.39 -33.19 8.27
N PHE A 356 -12.43 -32.86 6.98
CA PHE A 356 -12.84 -31.55 6.46
C PHE A 356 -14.21 -31.06 6.96
N PRO A 357 -15.28 -31.89 7.03
CA PRO A 357 -16.58 -31.46 7.57
C PRO A 357 -16.56 -31.10 9.07
N LEU A 358 -15.61 -31.66 9.83
CA LEU A 358 -15.41 -31.34 11.25
C LEU A 358 -14.72 -29.98 11.41
N TYR A 359 -13.73 -29.69 10.55
CA TYR A 359 -13.08 -28.39 10.45
C TYR A 359 -14.07 -27.28 10.05
N GLU A 360 -14.92 -27.50 9.05
CA GLU A 360 -15.98 -26.56 8.66
C GLU A 360 -16.98 -26.30 9.81
N GLN A 361 -17.35 -27.34 10.56
CA GLN A 361 -18.24 -27.20 11.71
C GLN A 361 -17.59 -26.39 12.85
N LEU A 362 -16.30 -26.57 13.13
CA LEU A 362 -15.57 -25.75 14.11
C LEU A 362 -15.54 -24.26 13.71
N LEU A 363 -15.18 -23.96 12.45
CA LEU A 363 -15.18 -22.57 11.95
C LEU A 363 -16.58 -21.94 11.99
N LYS A 364 -17.63 -22.73 11.78
CA LYS A 364 -19.03 -22.29 11.90
C LYS A 364 -19.45 -22.02 13.36
N GLU A 365 -18.96 -22.78 14.33
CA GLU A 365 -19.20 -22.53 15.76
C GLU A 365 -18.49 -21.27 16.24
N MET A 366 -17.25 -21.05 15.80
CA MET A 366 -16.51 -19.79 15.98
C MET A 366 -17.23 -18.60 15.34
N ARG A 367 -17.75 -18.76 14.11
CA ARG A 367 -18.59 -17.77 13.43
C ARG A 367 -19.85 -17.46 14.24
N GLU A 368 -20.54 -18.48 14.76
CA GLU A 368 -21.69 -18.28 15.66
C GLU A 368 -21.28 -17.45 16.89
N VAL A 369 -20.16 -17.73 17.54
CA VAL A 369 -19.68 -16.93 18.69
C VAL A 369 -19.47 -15.46 18.33
N LEU A 370 -18.81 -15.14 17.21
CA LEU A 370 -18.42 -13.76 16.86
C LEU A 370 -19.51 -12.92 16.20
N GLU A 371 -20.48 -13.52 15.49
CA GLU A 371 -21.51 -12.81 14.72
C GLU A 371 -22.24 -11.68 15.50
N PRO A 372 -22.63 -11.81 16.79
CA PRO A 372 -23.28 -10.72 17.53
C PRO A 372 -22.32 -9.53 17.81
N LEU A 373 -21.01 -9.77 17.88
CA LEU A 373 -19.99 -8.73 18.03
C LEU A 373 -19.75 -7.97 16.73
N MET A 374 -20.01 -8.58 15.57
CA MET A 374 -19.91 -7.91 14.27
C MET A 374 -21.15 -7.05 13.93
N GLN A 375 -22.31 -7.35 14.52
CA GLN A 375 -23.59 -6.65 14.28
C GLN A 375 -23.67 -5.26 14.96
N GLY A 376 -22.69 -4.38 14.69
CA GLY A 376 -22.68 -2.98 15.13
C GLY A 376 -21.43 -2.57 15.92
N CYS A 377 -21.31 -1.28 16.22
CA CYS A 377 -20.11 -0.66 16.79
C CYS A 377 -19.57 -1.36 18.08
N PRO A 378 -18.24 -1.57 18.20
CA PRO A 378 -17.59 -1.98 19.44
C PRO A 378 -17.44 -0.78 20.38
N MET A 379 -18.53 -0.41 21.06
CA MET A 379 -18.55 0.64 22.08
C MET A 379 -17.92 0.15 23.39
N ARG A 380 -17.35 1.06 24.20
CA ARG A 380 -17.11 0.78 25.63
C ARG A 380 -18.39 1.08 26.42
N PRO A 381 -18.61 0.47 27.60
CA PRO A 381 -19.75 0.83 28.46
C PRO A 381 -19.80 2.30 28.88
N SER A 382 -18.65 2.98 28.91
CA SER A 382 -18.52 4.43 29.15
C SER A 382 -19.03 5.32 28.03
N ASP A 383 -19.18 4.77 26.82
CA ASP A 383 -19.36 5.56 25.59
C ASP A 383 -20.83 5.60 25.14
N ALA A 384 -21.71 4.82 25.78
CA ALA A 384 -23.15 4.81 25.54
C ALA A 384 -23.78 6.11 26.07
N LYS A 385 -24.43 6.87 25.19
CA LYS A 385 -25.00 8.20 25.51
C LYS A 385 -26.50 8.11 25.83
N SER A 386 -27.11 6.96 25.59
CA SER A 386 -28.54 6.71 25.77
C SER A 386 -28.83 5.30 26.30
N ILE A 387 -29.99 5.15 26.96
CA ILE A 387 -30.44 3.86 27.47
C ILE A 387 -30.61 2.80 26.35
N PRO A 388 -31.18 3.11 25.16
CA PRO A 388 -31.26 2.14 24.06
C PRO A 388 -29.90 1.64 23.57
N GLU A 389 -28.88 2.49 23.46
CA GLU A 389 -27.51 2.07 23.10
C GLU A 389 -26.94 1.09 24.13
N PHE A 390 -27.07 1.42 25.42
CA PHE A 390 -26.60 0.57 26.52
C PHE A 390 -27.33 -0.78 26.55
N VAL A 391 -28.65 -0.79 26.37
CA VAL A 391 -29.47 -2.01 26.32
C VAL A 391 -29.10 -2.86 25.09
N ASN A 392 -28.96 -2.26 23.90
CA ASN A 392 -28.58 -2.98 22.69
C ASN A 392 -27.16 -3.57 22.79
N HIS A 393 -26.21 -2.82 23.35
CA HIS A 393 -24.86 -3.31 23.62
C HIS A 393 -24.86 -4.47 24.64
N SER A 394 -25.60 -4.33 25.73
CA SER A 394 -25.77 -5.37 26.76
C SER A 394 -26.44 -6.63 26.20
N LEU A 395 -27.46 -6.50 25.34
CA LEU A 395 -28.09 -7.60 24.63
C LEU A 395 -27.12 -8.32 23.68
N ARG A 396 -26.22 -7.59 23.00
CA ARG A 396 -25.19 -8.18 22.14
C ARG A 396 -24.13 -8.92 22.95
N ILE A 397 -23.69 -8.37 24.09
CA ILE A 397 -22.80 -9.06 25.04
C ILE A 397 -23.48 -10.32 25.59
N MET A 398 -24.73 -10.25 26.07
CA MET A 398 -25.46 -11.43 26.57
C MET A 398 -25.70 -12.49 25.49
N LYS A 399 -25.97 -12.10 24.23
CA LYS A 399 -26.01 -13.03 23.09
C LYS A 399 -24.66 -13.72 22.87
N THR A 400 -23.57 -12.96 22.91
CA THR A 400 -22.20 -13.47 22.76
C THR A 400 -21.84 -14.43 23.88
N LEU A 401 -22.06 -14.04 25.14
CA LEU A 401 -21.85 -14.90 26.32
C LEU A 401 -22.70 -16.18 26.25
N LYS A 402 -23.98 -16.09 25.84
CA LYS A 402 -24.83 -17.28 25.66
C LYS A 402 -24.32 -18.22 24.56
N ARG A 403 -23.75 -17.68 23.47
CA ARG A 403 -23.12 -18.48 22.40
C ARG A 403 -21.78 -19.07 22.86
N LEU A 404 -20.97 -18.33 23.63
CA LEU A 404 -19.76 -18.85 24.30
C LEU A 404 -20.10 -19.99 25.28
N THR A 405 -21.18 -19.90 26.07
CA THR A 405 -21.59 -20.99 26.97
C THR A 405 -22.25 -22.18 26.25
N LYS A 406 -22.67 -22.00 24.98
CA LYS A 406 -23.14 -23.10 24.11
C LYS A 406 -21.94 -23.84 23.50
N HIS A 407 -20.94 -23.08 23.08
CA HIS A 407 -19.74 -23.51 22.37
C HIS A 407 -18.50 -23.37 23.26
N SER A 408 -18.59 -23.82 24.53
CA SER A 408 -17.53 -23.65 25.54
C SER A 408 -16.22 -24.28 25.10
N ASP A 409 -16.33 -25.41 24.42
CA ASP A 409 -15.23 -26.29 24.09
C ASP A 409 -14.42 -25.77 22.91
N ALA A 410 -15.02 -24.87 22.09
CA ALA A 410 -14.36 -24.15 20.99
C ALA A 410 -13.71 -22.82 21.44
N ILE A 411 -13.80 -22.43 22.72
CA ILE A 411 -13.16 -21.20 23.22
C ILE A 411 -11.61 -21.27 23.16
N PRO A 412 -10.95 -22.40 23.52
CA PRO A 412 -9.51 -22.54 23.35
C PRO A 412 -9.07 -22.46 21.88
N ASP A 413 -9.76 -23.18 20.97
CA ASP A 413 -9.48 -23.12 19.54
C ASP A 413 -9.71 -21.72 18.97
N LEU A 414 -10.72 -20.97 19.45
CA LEU A 414 -10.96 -19.59 19.03
C LEU A 414 -9.80 -18.66 19.44
N TYR A 415 -9.28 -18.81 20.66
CA TYR A 415 -8.11 -18.06 21.12
C TYR A 415 -6.84 -18.44 20.33
N GLU A 416 -6.66 -19.73 20.06
CA GLU A 416 -5.55 -20.22 19.22
C GLU A 416 -5.66 -19.65 17.79
N LEU A 417 -6.84 -19.64 17.18
CA LEU A 417 -7.05 -19.09 15.84
C LEU A 417 -6.73 -17.59 15.75
N PHE A 418 -6.92 -16.83 16.82
CA PHE A 418 -6.54 -15.41 16.88
C PHE A 418 -5.02 -15.17 17.10
N THR A 419 -4.24 -16.20 17.43
CA THR A 419 -2.85 -16.03 17.91
C THR A 419 -1.80 -16.91 17.23
N ALA A 420 -2.17 -18.08 16.70
CA ALA A 420 -1.28 -19.04 16.09
C ALA A 420 -1.02 -18.76 14.58
N PRO A 421 0.01 -19.37 13.99
CA PRO A 421 0.18 -19.46 12.54
C PRO A 421 -0.92 -20.28 11.87
N ALA A 422 -1.35 -19.87 10.67
CA ALA A 422 -2.28 -20.64 9.84
C ALA A 422 -1.75 -22.05 9.51
N SER A 423 -0.42 -22.20 9.32
CA SER A 423 0.22 -23.50 9.11
C SER A 423 -0.01 -24.46 10.28
N GLN A 424 0.19 -24.02 11.53
CA GLN A 424 -0.03 -24.82 12.74
C GLN A 424 -1.49 -25.30 12.86
N ILE A 425 -2.46 -24.49 12.44
CA ILE A 425 -3.86 -24.91 12.39
C ILE A 425 -4.04 -25.97 11.30
N LEU A 426 -3.61 -25.67 10.08
CA LEU A 426 -3.84 -26.52 8.89
C LEU A 426 -3.13 -27.88 8.97
N ASP A 427 -1.90 -27.96 9.48
CA ASP A 427 -1.13 -29.21 9.64
C ASP A 427 -1.70 -30.14 10.73
N ARG A 428 -2.47 -29.61 11.70
CA ARG A 428 -3.23 -30.44 12.66
C ARG A 428 -4.42 -31.12 11.97
N TRP A 429 -5.14 -30.39 11.12
CA TRP A 429 -6.37 -30.87 10.48
C TRP A 429 -6.11 -31.73 9.24
N PHE A 430 -5.11 -31.38 8.42
CA PHE A 430 -4.93 -31.94 7.08
C PHE A 430 -3.50 -32.42 6.81
N GLU A 431 -3.35 -33.46 5.99
CA GLU A 431 -2.03 -33.96 5.54
C GLU A 431 -1.68 -33.55 4.11
N THR A 432 -2.68 -33.23 3.27
CA THR A 432 -2.47 -32.90 1.85
C THR A 432 -2.02 -31.45 1.65
N ASP A 433 -0.80 -31.25 1.16
CA ASP A 433 -0.23 -29.90 0.94
C ASP A 433 -1.02 -29.02 -0.03
N VAL A 434 -1.67 -29.56 -1.08
CA VAL A 434 -2.51 -28.74 -1.98
C VAL A 434 -3.79 -28.22 -1.29
N LEU A 435 -4.41 -29.01 -0.40
CA LEU A 435 -5.58 -28.55 0.38
C LEU A 435 -5.16 -27.46 1.37
N LYS A 436 -4.04 -27.67 2.08
CA LYS A 436 -3.47 -26.67 2.99
C LYS A 436 -3.08 -25.39 2.25
N ALA A 437 -2.48 -25.48 1.07
CA ALA A 437 -2.14 -24.32 0.25
C ALA A 437 -3.39 -23.54 -0.19
N THR A 438 -4.41 -24.21 -0.71
CA THR A 438 -5.67 -23.58 -1.13
C THR A 438 -6.34 -22.81 0.02
N LEU A 439 -6.34 -23.38 1.24
CA LEU A 439 -6.87 -22.72 2.44
C LEU A 439 -5.94 -21.61 2.98
N ALA A 440 -4.64 -21.69 2.73
CA ALA A 440 -3.66 -20.72 3.21
C ALA A 440 -3.49 -19.50 2.29
N THR A 441 -3.81 -19.59 1.00
CA THR A 441 -3.87 -18.43 0.09
C THR A 441 -4.92 -17.43 0.59
N ASP A 442 -6.13 -17.93 0.88
CA ASP A 442 -7.18 -17.18 1.59
C ASP A 442 -6.66 -16.54 2.90
N ALA A 443 -5.81 -17.24 3.65
CA ALA A 443 -5.31 -16.80 4.96
C ALA A 443 -4.26 -15.65 4.92
N VAL A 444 -3.68 -15.33 3.77
CA VAL A 444 -2.67 -14.26 3.64
C VAL A 444 -3.11 -13.08 2.78
N ILE A 445 -4.31 -13.13 2.20
CA ILE A 445 -4.77 -12.23 1.14
C ILE A 445 -4.65 -10.74 1.50
N GLY A 446 -3.92 -9.98 0.69
CA GLY A 446 -3.76 -8.53 0.83
C GLY A 446 -2.79 -8.09 1.95
N SER A 447 -1.97 -8.99 2.48
CA SER A 447 -1.04 -8.70 3.58
C SER A 447 0.44 -8.75 3.15
N MET A 448 1.34 -8.63 4.13
CA MET A 448 2.77 -9.01 4.02
C MET A 448 3.07 -10.25 4.88
N ALA A 449 2.05 -11.00 5.30
CA ALA A 449 2.16 -12.15 6.18
C ALA A 449 2.39 -13.46 5.41
N SER A 450 3.04 -14.40 6.08
CA SER A 450 3.20 -15.81 5.71
C SER A 450 2.20 -16.65 6.52
N PRO A 451 1.77 -17.84 6.04
CA PRO A 451 1.01 -18.79 6.85
C PRO A 451 1.75 -19.25 8.11
N ALA A 452 3.08 -19.04 8.18
CA ALA A 452 3.93 -19.33 9.33
C ALA A 452 3.97 -18.20 10.38
N ASP A 453 3.42 -17.01 10.11
CA ASP A 453 3.44 -15.90 11.07
C ASP A 453 2.25 -15.98 12.05
N CYS A 454 2.50 -15.69 13.33
CA CYS A 454 1.48 -15.70 14.39
C CYS A 454 0.31 -14.72 14.08
N GLY A 455 -0.92 -15.20 14.23
CA GLY A 455 -2.14 -14.43 13.95
C GLY A 455 -2.67 -14.55 12.52
N SER A 456 -1.90 -15.11 11.57
CA SER A 456 -2.39 -15.40 10.21
C SER A 456 -3.59 -16.34 10.20
N ALA A 457 -3.69 -17.24 11.20
CA ALA A 457 -4.81 -18.17 11.35
C ALA A 457 -6.18 -17.48 11.44
N TYR A 458 -6.27 -16.24 11.92
CA TYR A 458 -7.55 -15.51 12.02
C TYR A 458 -8.24 -15.34 10.66
N VAL A 459 -7.47 -15.20 9.59
CA VAL A 459 -8.00 -14.94 8.24
C VAL A 459 -8.69 -16.18 7.66
N LEU A 460 -8.34 -17.40 8.13
CA LEU A 460 -9.12 -18.63 7.83
C LEU A 460 -10.58 -18.49 8.27
N LEU A 461 -10.84 -17.79 9.39
CA LEU A 461 -12.21 -17.50 9.83
C LEU A 461 -12.87 -16.45 8.94
N HIS A 462 -12.13 -15.40 8.57
CA HIS A 462 -12.63 -14.25 7.81
C HIS A 462 -13.39 -14.67 6.53
N HIS A 463 -12.94 -15.74 5.88
CA HIS A 463 -13.59 -16.27 4.67
C HIS A 463 -14.93 -16.95 4.96
N VAL A 464 -15.09 -17.67 6.08
CA VAL A 464 -16.40 -18.26 6.46
C VAL A 464 -17.38 -17.24 7.05
N LEU A 465 -16.91 -16.07 7.53
CA LEU A 465 -17.79 -15.01 8.06
C LEU A 465 -18.76 -14.47 6.98
N GLY A 466 -18.37 -14.56 5.71
CA GLY A 466 -19.11 -14.07 4.55
C GLY A 466 -20.53 -14.64 4.43
N ASN A 467 -21.41 -13.86 3.79
CA ASN A 467 -22.80 -14.23 3.52
C ASN A 467 -23.26 -13.67 2.17
N VAL A 468 -23.71 -14.54 1.27
CA VAL A 468 -24.31 -14.18 -0.02
C VAL A 468 -25.70 -14.81 -0.11
N ASN A 469 -26.73 -13.96 -0.16
CA ASN A 469 -28.14 -14.37 -0.23
C ASN A 469 -28.53 -15.45 0.81
N GLY A 470 -28.03 -15.31 2.05
CA GLY A 470 -28.28 -16.26 3.14
C GLY A 470 -27.33 -17.46 3.18
N ARG A 471 -26.53 -17.72 2.13
CA ARG A 471 -25.51 -18.76 2.12
C ARG A 471 -24.25 -18.26 2.84
N GLN A 472 -23.84 -18.95 3.89
CA GLN A 472 -22.66 -18.61 4.70
C GLN A 472 -21.38 -19.15 4.06
N GLY A 473 -20.25 -18.46 4.23
CA GLY A 473 -18.95 -18.81 3.65
C GLY A 473 -18.85 -18.69 2.12
N VAL A 474 -19.88 -18.13 1.46
CA VAL A 474 -19.93 -18.01 0.01
C VAL A 474 -19.45 -16.64 -0.45
N TRP A 475 -18.61 -16.63 -1.48
CA TRP A 475 -18.11 -15.44 -2.18
C TRP A 475 -18.52 -15.48 -3.65
N ALA A 476 -19.06 -14.37 -4.14
CA ALA A 476 -19.68 -14.25 -5.45
C ALA A 476 -19.11 -13.08 -6.27
N TYR A 477 -19.27 -13.12 -7.59
CA TYR A 477 -19.14 -11.90 -8.40
C TYR A 477 -20.41 -11.05 -8.28
N VAL A 478 -20.34 -9.81 -8.76
CA VAL A 478 -21.50 -8.91 -8.89
C VAL A 478 -21.76 -8.69 -10.37
N GLU A 479 -23.02 -8.75 -10.78
CA GLU A 479 -23.47 -8.43 -12.15
C GLU A 479 -23.23 -6.94 -12.45
N GLY A 480 -22.48 -6.64 -13.51
CA GLY A 480 -21.90 -5.31 -13.80
C GLY A 480 -20.57 -5.03 -13.07
N GLY A 481 -20.00 -6.02 -12.38
CA GLY A 481 -18.79 -5.88 -11.56
C GLY A 481 -19.02 -5.18 -10.22
N MET A 482 -17.97 -5.12 -9.40
CA MET A 482 -18.03 -4.64 -8.00
C MET A 482 -18.53 -3.20 -7.85
N GLY A 483 -18.38 -2.37 -8.88
CA GLY A 483 -18.91 -1.01 -8.92
C GLY A 483 -20.43 -0.94 -8.75
N ARG A 484 -21.18 -1.98 -9.14
CA ARG A 484 -22.65 -1.95 -9.07
C ARG A 484 -23.18 -1.86 -7.64
N ILE A 485 -22.48 -2.42 -6.63
CA ILE A 485 -22.82 -2.22 -5.21
C ILE A 485 -22.73 -0.74 -4.84
N SER A 486 -21.63 -0.08 -5.23
CA SER A 486 -21.39 1.34 -4.95
C SER A 486 -22.40 2.24 -5.68
N SER A 487 -22.66 1.98 -6.97
CA SER A 487 -23.66 2.73 -7.74
C SER A 487 -25.07 2.58 -7.16
N ALA A 488 -25.51 1.35 -6.85
CA ALA A 488 -26.81 1.10 -6.22
C ALA A 488 -26.96 1.85 -4.89
N THR A 489 -25.90 1.86 -4.07
CA THR A 489 -25.91 2.60 -2.80
C THR A 489 -25.96 4.12 -3.01
N ALA A 490 -25.21 4.65 -3.98
CA ALA A 490 -25.23 6.07 -4.33
C ALA A 490 -26.60 6.51 -4.89
N GLU A 491 -27.20 5.70 -5.76
CA GLU A 491 -28.56 5.90 -6.27
C GLU A 491 -29.58 5.98 -5.13
N ARG A 492 -29.48 5.11 -4.10
CA ARG A 492 -30.32 5.20 -2.89
C ARG A 492 -30.04 6.43 -2.05
N ALA A 493 -28.78 6.82 -1.87
CA ALA A 493 -28.43 8.03 -1.14
C ALA A 493 -29.01 9.29 -1.81
N MET A 494 -28.92 9.39 -3.14
CA MET A 494 -29.50 10.50 -3.91
C MET A 494 -31.02 10.48 -3.90
N GLN A 495 -31.67 9.31 -3.95
CA GLN A 495 -33.13 9.18 -3.76
C GLN A 495 -33.60 9.65 -2.38
N ALA A 496 -32.76 9.49 -1.35
CA ALA A 496 -33.02 9.97 0.00
C ALA A 496 -32.64 11.45 0.21
N GLY A 497 -32.05 12.12 -0.80
CA GLY A 497 -31.71 13.55 -0.76
C GLY A 497 -30.23 13.89 -0.56
N ALA A 498 -29.32 12.91 -0.48
CA ALA A 498 -27.89 13.18 -0.41
C ALA A 498 -27.36 13.77 -1.73
N VAL A 499 -26.53 14.80 -1.64
CA VAL A 499 -25.76 15.33 -2.78
C VAL A 499 -24.44 14.56 -2.86
N ILE A 500 -24.06 14.11 -4.07
CA ILE A 500 -22.78 13.43 -4.32
C ILE A 500 -22.05 14.21 -5.41
N MET A 501 -20.80 14.58 -5.15
CA MET A 501 -19.93 15.29 -6.10
C MET A 501 -18.66 14.48 -6.35
N THR A 502 -18.40 14.20 -7.63
CA THR A 502 -17.12 13.65 -8.13
C THR A 502 -16.16 14.78 -8.49
N ASP A 503 -14.87 14.44 -8.66
CA ASP A 503 -13.75 15.37 -8.88
C ASP A 503 -13.64 16.48 -7.82
N ALA A 504 -14.31 16.27 -6.68
CA ALA A 504 -14.46 17.19 -5.57
C ALA A 504 -13.37 16.94 -4.53
N GLN A 505 -12.17 17.44 -4.82
CA GLN A 505 -10.99 17.22 -3.98
C GLN A 505 -10.99 18.13 -2.73
N VAL A 506 -11.32 17.56 -1.58
CA VAL A 506 -11.11 18.18 -0.26
C VAL A 506 -9.61 18.29 0.01
N GLN A 507 -9.15 19.49 0.36
CA GLN A 507 -7.78 19.81 0.75
C GLN A 507 -7.57 19.77 2.27
N ARG A 508 -8.55 20.20 3.08
CA ARG A 508 -8.48 20.19 4.55
C ARG A 508 -9.87 20.06 5.18
N ILE A 509 -9.96 19.48 6.36
CA ILE A 509 -11.15 19.50 7.23
C ILE A 509 -10.99 20.68 8.19
N THR A 510 -11.94 21.62 8.20
CA THR A 510 -11.89 22.82 9.05
C THR A 510 -12.51 22.55 10.42
N HIS A 511 -12.07 23.27 11.45
CA HIS A 511 -12.53 23.06 12.84
C HIS A 511 -12.43 24.31 13.72
N ASP A 512 -13.22 24.33 14.80
CA ASP A 512 -13.15 25.32 15.88
C ASP A 512 -12.13 24.96 16.99
N GLY A 513 -11.33 23.90 16.78
CA GLY A 513 -10.37 23.36 17.76
C GLY A 513 -10.99 22.39 18.78
N THR A 514 -12.31 22.32 18.86
CA THR A 514 -13.06 21.30 19.64
C THR A 514 -13.83 20.33 18.73
N ARG A 515 -14.29 20.79 17.57
CA ARG A 515 -15.17 20.08 16.63
C ARG A 515 -14.86 20.49 15.18
N ALA A 516 -15.03 19.55 14.24
CA ALA A 516 -14.98 19.85 12.81
C ALA A 516 -16.21 20.67 12.37
N THR A 517 -15.96 21.75 11.62
CA THR A 517 -16.96 22.76 11.21
C THR A 517 -17.24 22.77 9.71
N GLY A 518 -16.48 22.01 8.92
CA GLY A 518 -16.64 21.95 7.47
C GLY A 518 -15.41 21.38 6.77
N VAL A 519 -15.29 21.68 5.48
CA VAL A 519 -14.13 21.34 4.64
C VAL A 519 -13.72 22.51 3.76
N GLU A 520 -12.44 22.51 3.42
CA GLU A 520 -11.79 23.41 2.48
C GLU A 520 -11.40 22.59 1.24
N MET A 521 -11.85 23.02 0.08
CA MET A 521 -11.63 22.37 -1.23
C MET A 521 -10.32 22.84 -1.86
N SER A 522 -9.78 22.06 -2.81
CA SER A 522 -8.50 22.37 -3.48
C SER A 522 -8.52 23.60 -4.39
N ASP A 523 -9.70 24.12 -4.72
CA ASP A 523 -9.92 25.41 -5.41
C ASP A 523 -10.06 26.61 -4.44
N GLY A 524 -10.04 26.35 -3.12
CA GLY A 524 -10.26 27.34 -2.05
C GLY A 524 -11.72 27.45 -1.59
N THR A 525 -12.67 26.75 -2.21
CA THR A 525 -14.09 26.77 -1.81
C THR A 525 -14.26 26.24 -0.39
N GLN A 526 -15.00 26.95 0.45
CA GLN A 526 -15.29 26.58 1.84
C GLN A 526 -16.71 26.02 1.94
N LEU A 527 -16.87 24.82 2.51
CA LEU A 527 -18.17 24.15 2.66
C LEU A 527 -18.42 23.84 4.12
N ARG A 528 -19.49 24.40 4.70
CA ARG A 528 -19.79 24.32 6.13
C ARG A 528 -20.60 23.06 6.46
N ALA A 529 -20.19 22.34 7.50
CA ALA A 529 -20.94 21.26 8.12
C ALA A 529 -21.56 21.74 9.45
N LYS A 530 -22.90 21.76 9.55
CA LYS A 530 -23.60 22.24 10.77
C LYS A 530 -23.36 21.30 11.95
N MET A 531 -23.34 19.98 11.72
CA MET A 531 -23.21 18.96 12.76
C MET A 531 -21.79 18.37 12.83
N CYS A 532 -21.33 17.69 11.78
CA CYS A 532 -20.04 16.99 11.77
C CYS A 532 -19.50 16.74 10.35
N VAL A 533 -18.22 16.35 10.28
CA VAL A 533 -17.57 15.82 9.08
C VAL A 533 -17.22 14.35 9.31
N VAL A 534 -17.58 13.47 8.38
CA VAL A 534 -17.25 12.05 8.38
C VAL A 534 -16.16 11.80 7.34
N SER A 535 -15.01 11.26 7.74
CA SER A 535 -13.99 10.84 6.78
C SER A 535 -14.12 9.35 6.47
N ASN A 536 -14.22 9.04 5.18
CA ASN A 536 -14.14 7.70 4.60
C ASN A 536 -12.78 7.47 3.90
N ALA A 537 -11.85 8.44 4.00
CA ALA A 537 -10.44 8.20 3.73
C ALA A 537 -9.81 7.36 4.85
N THR A 538 -8.67 6.71 4.59
CA THR A 538 -7.93 5.94 5.62
C THR A 538 -7.64 6.79 6.87
N PRO A 539 -7.42 6.20 8.06
CA PRO A 539 -7.02 6.95 9.24
C PRO A 539 -5.77 7.81 9.03
N TRP A 540 -4.76 7.32 8.30
CA TRP A 540 -3.58 8.13 7.94
C TRP A 540 -3.97 9.43 7.22
N HIS A 541 -4.58 9.33 6.04
CA HIS A 541 -4.98 10.51 5.27
C HIS A 541 -5.95 11.41 6.06
N THR A 542 -6.84 10.84 6.88
CA THR A 542 -7.77 11.63 7.70
C THR A 542 -7.05 12.46 8.76
N PHE A 543 -6.26 11.82 9.62
CA PHE A 543 -5.71 12.43 10.84
C PHE A 543 -4.30 12.97 10.67
N LEU A 544 -3.67 12.79 9.50
CA LEU A 544 -2.30 13.23 9.22
C LEU A 544 -2.19 14.01 7.89
N GLU A 545 -3.23 14.00 7.04
CA GLU A 545 -3.25 14.77 5.79
C GLU A 545 -4.44 15.75 5.67
N LEU A 546 -5.66 15.36 6.05
CA LEU A 546 -6.83 16.24 6.01
C LEU A 546 -7.02 17.07 7.30
N LEU A 547 -6.48 16.58 8.41
CA LEU A 547 -6.34 17.27 9.69
C LEU A 547 -4.85 17.35 10.04
N PRO A 548 -4.05 18.23 9.41
CA PRO A 548 -2.61 18.34 9.66
C PRO A 548 -2.33 18.62 11.13
N LEU A 549 -1.57 17.74 11.78
CA LEU A 549 -1.34 17.75 13.24
C LEU A 549 -0.27 18.74 13.69
N ASN A 550 -0.20 19.90 13.05
CA ASN A 550 0.70 20.97 13.42
C ASN A 550 0.40 21.35 14.88
N ALA A 551 1.42 21.38 15.74
CA ALA A 551 1.26 21.56 17.19
C ALA A 551 0.50 22.84 17.62
N SER A 552 0.30 23.79 16.70
CA SER A 552 -0.49 25.02 16.89
C SER A 552 -1.97 24.91 16.51
N ASP A 553 -2.35 24.06 15.55
CA ASP A 553 -3.72 23.96 14.98
C ASP A 553 -4.44 22.66 15.39
N ARG A 554 -3.69 21.63 15.79
CA ARG A 554 -4.20 20.32 16.21
C ARG A 554 -5.32 20.40 17.27
N PRO A 555 -6.51 19.82 17.01
CA PRO A 555 -7.60 19.75 17.99
C PRO A 555 -7.17 19.05 19.29
N LYS A 556 -7.42 19.70 20.44
CA LYS A 556 -6.94 19.25 21.76
C LYS A 556 -7.53 17.92 22.23
N SER A 557 -8.60 17.46 21.59
CA SER A 557 -9.23 16.15 21.80
C SER A 557 -8.44 14.98 21.21
N LEU A 558 -7.57 15.22 20.22
CA LEU A 558 -6.70 14.21 19.62
C LEU A 558 -5.41 14.06 20.44
N GLY A 559 -5.45 13.28 21.52
CA GLY A 559 -4.30 13.04 22.40
C GLY A 559 -3.15 12.23 21.76
N ASP A 560 -1.92 12.44 22.22
CA ASP A 560 -0.69 11.96 21.55
C ASP A 560 -0.62 10.45 21.33
N ARG A 561 -1.21 9.65 22.23
CA ARG A 561 -1.33 8.21 22.06
C ARG A 561 -2.07 7.84 20.77
N PHE A 562 -3.16 8.54 20.44
CA PHE A 562 -3.94 8.28 19.24
C PHE A 562 -3.15 8.67 17.98
N THR A 563 -2.59 9.88 17.96
CA THR A 563 -1.70 10.36 16.89
C THR A 563 -0.53 9.40 16.64
N SER A 564 0.10 8.91 17.70
CA SER A 564 1.17 7.91 17.64
C SER A 564 0.67 6.59 17.03
N GLN A 565 -0.47 6.07 17.50
CA GLN A 565 -1.06 4.84 16.95
C GLN A 565 -1.36 4.95 15.44
N ILE A 566 -1.87 6.09 14.94
CA ILE A 566 -2.06 6.28 13.49
C ILE A 566 -0.71 6.44 12.77
N ARG A 567 0.27 7.13 13.36
CA ARG A 567 1.63 7.34 12.81
C ARG A 567 2.43 6.03 12.67
N PHE A 568 2.14 5.02 13.50
CA PHE A 568 2.78 3.69 13.48
C PHE A 568 1.82 2.55 13.11
N THR A 569 0.66 2.84 12.53
CA THR A 569 -0.18 1.79 11.93
C THR A 569 0.54 1.27 10.69
N ASP A 570 0.82 -0.04 10.64
CA ASP A 570 1.38 -0.66 9.44
C ASP A 570 0.31 -0.72 8.33
N TYR A 571 0.72 -0.35 7.13
CA TYR A 571 -0.07 -0.37 5.90
C TYR A 571 0.64 -1.16 4.78
N SER A 572 1.68 -1.93 5.13
CA SER A 572 2.46 -2.73 4.19
C SER A 572 1.63 -3.86 3.59
N CYS A 573 1.68 -3.97 2.26
CA CYS A 573 0.85 -4.89 1.48
C CYS A 573 1.64 -5.35 0.25
N GLY A 574 1.72 -6.67 0.02
CA GLY A 574 2.42 -7.23 -1.15
C GLY A 574 1.59 -7.18 -2.44
N ALA A 575 0.29 -6.90 -2.32
CA ALA A 575 -0.66 -7.16 -3.40
C ALA A 575 -0.54 -6.21 -4.60
N MET A 576 -0.37 -6.82 -5.77
CA MET A 576 -0.52 -6.24 -7.10
C MET A 576 -1.75 -6.84 -7.78
N LYS A 577 -2.45 -6.06 -8.63
CA LYS A 577 -3.56 -6.59 -9.44
C LYS A 577 -3.38 -6.32 -10.92
N ILE A 578 -3.33 -7.40 -11.70
CA ILE A 578 -3.25 -7.38 -13.17
C ILE A 578 -4.67 -7.61 -13.73
N ASN A 579 -5.00 -6.88 -14.79
CA ASN A 579 -6.32 -6.89 -15.41
C ASN A 579 -6.16 -7.06 -16.93
N CYS A 580 -6.66 -8.17 -17.48
CA CYS A 580 -6.45 -8.56 -18.87
C CYS A 580 -7.78 -8.81 -19.59
N ALA A 581 -7.89 -8.35 -20.84
CA ALA A 581 -8.80 -8.95 -21.81
C ALA A 581 -8.06 -10.10 -22.52
N VAL A 582 -8.73 -11.23 -22.72
CA VAL A 582 -8.20 -12.40 -23.44
C VAL A 582 -9.20 -12.85 -24.50
N ASP A 583 -8.69 -13.38 -25.62
CA ASP A 583 -9.51 -13.76 -26.78
C ASP A 583 -10.23 -15.12 -26.65
N ARG A 584 -9.89 -15.87 -25.59
CA ARG A 584 -10.41 -17.21 -25.26
C ARG A 584 -10.16 -17.53 -23.78
N LEU A 585 -10.83 -18.54 -23.23
CA LEU A 585 -10.52 -19.05 -21.90
C LEU A 585 -9.12 -19.68 -21.83
N PRO A 586 -8.38 -19.52 -20.71
CA PRO A 586 -7.07 -20.13 -20.55
C PRO A 586 -7.19 -21.66 -20.46
N GLN A 587 -6.33 -22.37 -21.20
CA GLN A 587 -6.27 -23.83 -21.16
C GLN A 587 -5.39 -24.29 -20.01
N ILE A 588 -6.00 -24.71 -18.90
CA ILE A 588 -5.31 -25.23 -17.72
C ILE A 588 -5.36 -26.78 -17.76
N PRO A 589 -4.21 -27.49 -17.79
CA PRO A 589 -4.19 -28.95 -17.75
C PRO A 589 -4.97 -29.51 -16.56
N GLY A 590 -5.79 -30.53 -16.81
CA GLY A 590 -6.63 -31.20 -15.81
C GLY A 590 -7.91 -30.46 -15.41
N VAL A 591 -8.05 -29.16 -15.73
CA VAL A 591 -9.24 -28.36 -15.38
C VAL A 591 -10.13 -28.18 -16.61
N ALA A 592 -11.39 -28.62 -16.51
CA ALA A 592 -12.40 -28.39 -17.54
C ALA A 592 -12.77 -26.88 -17.61
N PRO A 593 -12.94 -26.26 -18.80
CA PRO A 593 -13.18 -24.82 -18.93
C PRO A 593 -14.38 -24.28 -18.14
N GLU A 594 -15.43 -25.09 -18.00
CA GLU A 594 -16.62 -24.79 -17.21
C GLU A 594 -16.34 -24.61 -15.71
N ASN A 595 -15.27 -25.21 -15.18
CA ASN A 595 -14.89 -25.09 -13.76
C ASN A 595 -14.15 -23.77 -13.46
N LEU A 596 -13.76 -22.99 -14.48
CA LEU A 596 -13.00 -21.74 -14.32
C LEU A 596 -13.82 -20.56 -13.75
N GLN A 597 -15.05 -20.81 -13.30
CA GLN A 597 -15.94 -19.83 -12.67
C GLN A 597 -15.47 -19.38 -11.28
N GLY A 598 -14.75 -20.25 -10.54
CA GLY A 598 -14.25 -19.99 -9.19
C GLY A 598 -13.02 -19.09 -9.13
N THR A 599 -12.35 -19.07 -7.98
CA THR A 599 -10.96 -18.60 -7.85
C THR A 599 -10.04 -19.73 -8.27
N VAL A 600 -9.10 -19.48 -9.19
CA VAL A 600 -8.04 -20.42 -9.53
C VAL A 600 -6.78 -20.04 -8.75
N HIS A 601 -6.36 -20.91 -7.83
CA HIS A 601 -5.13 -20.79 -7.04
C HIS A 601 -4.02 -21.60 -7.72
N PHE A 602 -2.77 -21.13 -7.73
CA PHE A 602 -1.67 -21.83 -8.40
C PHE A 602 -0.68 -22.49 -7.43
N GLU A 603 -0.93 -22.37 -6.13
CA GLU A 603 -0.06 -22.77 -5.04
C GLU A 603 -0.34 -24.21 -4.61
N THR A 604 0.70 -25.05 -4.53
CA THR A 604 0.54 -26.48 -4.22
C THR A 604 1.17 -26.91 -2.89
N SER A 605 1.77 -25.98 -2.14
CA SER A 605 2.27 -26.18 -0.77
C SER A 605 2.46 -24.86 -0.02
N LEU A 606 2.37 -24.90 1.31
CA LEU A 606 2.54 -23.72 2.19
C LEU A 606 3.90 -23.02 1.97
N GLY A 607 4.96 -23.79 1.73
CA GLY A 607 6.31 -23.26 1.49
C GLY A 607 6.44 -22.37 0.24
N GLN A 608 5.54 -22.49 -0.75
CA GLN A 608 5.52 -21.55 -1.89
C GLN A 608 5.05 -20.15 -1.44
N ILE A 609 4.02 -20.11 -0.60
CA ILE A 609 3.45 -18.88 -0.02
C ILE A 609 4.47 -18.24 0.94
N GLU A 610 5.16 -19.05 1.76
CA GLU A 610 6.19 -18.59 2.68
C GLU A 610 7.41 -17.98 1.96
N VAL A 611 7.89 -18.59 0.87
CA VAL A 611 8.99 -18.04 0.07
C VAL A 611 8.59 -16.71 -0.56
N ALA A 612 7.40 -16.60 -1.16
CA ALA A 612 6.90 -15.35 -1.73
C ALA A 612 6.85 -14.22 -0.68
N ALA A 613 6.28 -14.52 0.50
CA ALA A 613 6.24 -13.57 1.61
C ALA A 613 7.65 -13.18 2.11
N HIS A 614 8.61 -14.12 2.14
CA HIS A 614 10.00 -13.83 2.55
C HIS A 614 10.74 -12.94 1.54
N GLU A 615 10.59 -13.21 0.23
CA GLU A 615 11.15 -12.37 -0.83
C GLU A 615 10.56 -10.95 -0.78
N ALA A 616 9.23 -10.85 -0.71
CA ALA A 616 8.51 -9.57 -0.60
C ALA A 616 8.95 -8.77 0.63
N ARG A 617 9.04 -9.41 1.82
CA ARG A 617 9.55 -8.79 3.05
C ARG A 617 11.02 -8.36 2.96
N SER A 618 11.80 -8.98 2.07
CA SER A 618 13.19 -8.60 1.77
C SER A 618 13.30 -7.43 0.78
N GLY A 619 12.18 -6.86 0.33
CA GLY A 619 12.13 -5.79 -0.66
C GLY A 619 12.33 -6.27 -2.11
N ILE A 620 12.18 -7.58 -2.35
CA ILE A 620 12.39 -8.22 -3.65
C ILE A 620 11.03 -8.71 -4.17
N PRO A 621 10.63 -8.42 -5.42
CA PRO A 621 9.43 -9.04 -6.01
C PRO A 621 9.58 -10.56 -6.01
N ALA A 622 8.56 -11.28 -5.52
CA ALA A 622 8.62 -12.73 -5.41
C ALA A 622 8.93 -13.41 -6.76
N THR A 623 9.86 -14.37 -6.76
CA THR A 623 10.28 -15.12 -7.94
C THR A 623 9.21 -16.12 -8.39
N ARG A 624 8.43 -16.61 -7.43
CA ARG A 624 7.13 -17.25 -7.63
C ARG A 624 6.12 -16.55 -6.70
N PRO A 625 5.42 -15.50 -7.15
CA PRO A 625 4.38 -14.88 -6.35
C PRO A 625 3.20 -15.84 -6.17
N VAL A 626 2.39 -15.59 -5.15
CA VAL A 626 1.07 -16.19 -4.96
C VAL A 626 0.11 -15.58 -5.97
N VAL A 627 -0.68 -16.39 -6.67
CA VAL A 627 -1.60 -15.90 -7.71
C VAL A 627 -2.99 -16.49 -7.57
N GLU A 628 -3.97 -15.63 -7.31
CA GLU A 628 -5.38 -15.92 -7.57
C GLU A 628 -5.78 -15.39 -8.96
N MET A 629 -6.36 -16.25 -9.80
CA MET A 629 -7.00 -15.85 -11.05
C MET A 629 -8.53 -15.98 -10.95
N THR A 630 -9.25 -14.97 -11.46
CA THR A 630 -10.71 -15.02 -11.62
C THR A 630 -11.13 -14.62 -13.04
N LEU A 631 -12.19 -15.26 -13.53
CA LEU A 631 -12.71 -15.10 -14.90
C LEU A 631 -14.21 -14.72 -14.86
N PRO A 632 -14.58 -13.56 -14.28
CA PRO A 632 -15.97 -13.20 -13.99
C PRO A 632 -16.88 -13.18 -15.24
N SER A 633 -16.31 -12.92 -16.42
CA SER A 633 -17.03 -12.91 -17.70
C SER A 633 -17.59 -14.27 -18.15
N ILE A 634 -17.27 -15.38 -17.48
CA ILE A 634 -17.94 -16.67 -17.70
C ILE A 634 -19.39 -16.60 -17.18
N LEU A 635 -19.61 -15.86 -16.09
CA LEU A 635 -20.92 -15.66 -15.46
C LEU A 635 -21.56 -14.32 -15.82
N ASP A 636 -20.78 -13.34 -16.28
CA ASP A 636 -21.25 -11.99 -16.63
C ASP A 636 -20.72 -11.51 -18.00
N SER A 637 -21.50 -11.75 -19.05
CA SER A 637 -21.19 -11.27 -20.40
C SER A 637 -21.31 -9.75 -20.58
N SER A 638 -21.78 -8.98 -19.58
CA SER A 638 -21.84 -7.51 -19.63
C SER A 638 -20.49 -6.81 -19.39
N LEU A 639 -19.47 -7.59 -18.99
CA LEU A 639 -18.10 -7.11 -18.75
C LEU A 639 -17.24 -7.03 -20.01
N VAL A 640 -17.69 -7.59 -21.13
CA VAL A 640 -16.97 -7.67 -22.42
C VAL A 640 -17.85 -7.17 -23.57
N PRO A 641 -17.27 -6.86 -24.76
CA PRO A 641 -18.08 -6.49 -25.92
C PRO A 641 -19.01 -7.64 -26.35
N TYR A 642 -20.26 -7.30 -26.67
CA TYR A 642 -21.32 -8.27 -27.00
C TYR A 642 -20.90 -9.21 -28.15
N ASN A 643 -21.09 -10.51 -27.96
CA ASN A 643 -20.73 -11.59 -28.89
C ASN A 643 -19.25 -11.62 -29.34
N SER A 644 -18.32 -10.97 -28.62
CA SER A 644 -16.88 -11.01 -28.95
C SER A 644 -16.22 -12.37 -28.77
N GLY A 645 -16.75 -13.22 -27.88
CA GLY A 645 -16.08 -14.45 -27.43
C GLY A 645 -14.88 -14.19 -26.50
N HIS A 646 -14.60 -12.94 -26.16
CA HIS A 646 -13.51 -12.54 -25.28
C HIS A 646 -13.91 -12.68 -23.81
N HIS A 647 -12.91 -12.70 -22.93
CA HIS A 647 -13.09 -12.81 -21.49
C HIS A 647 -12.25 -11.79 -20.71
N ILE A 648 -12.74 -11.40 -19.53
CA ILE A 648 -11.98 -10.66 -18.52
C ILE A 648 -11.26 -11.68 -17.64
N CYS A 649 -9.93 -11.60 -17.61
CA CYS A 649 -9.07 -12.31 -16.67
C CYS A 649 -8.51 -11.31 -15.65
N GLN A 650 -8.76 -11.53 -14.37
CA GLN A 650 -8.19 -10.72 -13.28
C GLN A 650 -7.23 -11.59 -12.47
N LEU A 651 -5.98 -11.12 -12.31
CA LEU A 651 -4.98 -11.76 -11.45
C LEU A 651 -4.75 -10.88 -10.23
N PHE A 652 -4.98 -11.43 -9.04
CA PHE A 652 -4.48 -10.89 -7.78
C PHE A 652 -3.17 -11.61 -7.47
N VAL A 653 -2.10 -10.85 -7.26
CA VAL A 653 -0.71 -11.32 -7.20
C VAL A 653 -0.08 -10.79 -5.91
N GLN A 654 0.62 -11.63 -5.16
CA GLN A 654 1.20 -11.27 -3.85
C GLN A 654 2.59 -11.90 -3.63
#